data_AF-A0A8J5HCH9-F1
#
_entry.id   AF-A0A8J5HCH9-F1
#
_cell.length_a   1.000
_cell.length_b   1.000
_cell.length_c   1.000
_cell.angle_alpha   90.00
_cell.angle_beta   90.00
_cell.angle_gamma   90.00
#
_symmetry.space_group_name_H-M   'P 1'
#
loop_
_entity.id
_entity.type
_entity.pdbx_description
1 polymer ?
#
loop_
_entity_poly.entity_id
_entity_poly.type
_entity_poly.pdbx_seq_one_letter_code
_entity_poly.pdbx_strand_id
1 'polypeptide(L)'
;MGEEKSLTKHLKKKAKKNKNHRKDHLDHSKKSSSSHGSRKRNKDPKQRRGSSNAPKGSNTEEVSFNVKSRTPILRKPIDPETTKYFAEVANLFHSNEVDLEDLPTICNNALEETRGKEVELATDMTISHTIQNLLEGCDMDRLCGFLRNSAKGFVSIVTDKFGSHVAETALRSLVKHMDEEGSYAYADEILSKLCQVVILDVVSVMCSRYGSHVLRSLLCLSKGVPLNSFEEFHVAKLQDSLAKRLNNRPIQSGGSNSQNSQYAFPSLFKFLVSEMTVLKLSVGDDQALSHAISTVLGCDIKDIAEGRIVSNSQKEEIMDLLEDTASSHLLEVIIEVAPETLYNVLLTEVFKDSLFVMSSHKYGNFVVQTLVSSARTKDQMELIWKELGSKFNELLKLGKPGVVALMLAASERLQTHLQECCQALRAAVILDSESPSCIVPRLLFLENYFKDKSSWKWPADNKMHVLGCIMLQIIFRHPKQPIQPYVTSLASMEPAHIFQTAKDSGGGHVIEAFLSSDVSLRLKHKVVTKLRDHYGELAMSSSGSFTVEKCFSSGNMTLKETIAEEILAVQPELSKTKHGPYLLKKLDIDGFASRPEQWKKKQESKENAYKEFHALFGSKSEPDEQNNKAPAFAKSPKKQLKRHEKVGRDVGNVTTNSVSEFPGLNKSKTELGYPSKETSRKRSLEEAFMRNETGKRKSVATDLADLAAKSSLSAEEIQQLFKPSMTNDNKRYDNAKLPLLKKQKW
;
A
#
# COMPACT_ATOMS: atom_id res chain seq x y z
N MET A 1 48.93 6.60 54.52
CA MET A 1 49.25 8.03 54.69
C MET A 1 48.34 8.80 53.74
N GLY A 2 47.68 9.89 54.10
CA GLY A 2 47.55 10.50 55.43
C GLY A 2 46.35 11.47 55.43
N GLU A 3 45.71 11.59 56.58
CA GLU A 3 44.74 12.63 57.00
C GLU A 3 43.98 13.44 55.92
N GLU A 4 42.73 13.05 55.64
CA GLU A 4 41.66 14.02 55.45
C GLU A 4 40.66 13.84 56.60
N LYS A 5 40.64 14.81 57.54
CA LYS A 5 39.94 14.71 58.83
C LYS A 5 39.00 15.90 59.06
N SER A 6 37.80 15.53 59.55
CA SER A 6 36.98 16.30 60.48
C SER A 6 36.05 17.40 59.94
N LEU A 7 34.95 17.60 60.68
CA LEU A 7 33.97 18.70 60.63
C LEU A 7 33.28 18.92 59.27
N THR A 8 32.11 18.36 58.96
CA THR A 8 31.08 17.68 59.78
C THR A 8 30.57 18.43 61.02
N LYS A 9 29.93 19.59 60.81
CA LYS A 9 28.87 20.08 61.71
C LYS A 9 27.64 20.51 60.90
N HIS A 10 26.49 19.93 61.28
CA HIS A 10 25.12 20.25 60.85
C HIS A 10 24.71 19.72 59.46
N LEU A 11 23.67 18.89 59.28
CA LEU A 11 22.81 18.17 60.25
C LEU A 11 22.65 16.69 59.87
N LYS A 12 23.33 15.79 60.59
CA LYS A 12 23.00 14.34 60.63
C LYS A 12 23.03 13.82 62.07
N LYS A 13 21.93 14.02 62.81
CA LYS A 13 21.65 13.25 64.04
C LYS A 13 21.18 11.84 63.63
N LYS A 14 22.12 10.97 63.27
CA LYS A 14 21.84 9.56 63.00
C LYS A 14 21.80 8.77 64.32
N ALA A 15 20.77 7.94 64.48
CA ALA A 15 20.68 6.76 65.36
C ALA A 15 21.34 6.79 66.76
N LYS A 16 20.51 6.89 67.81
CA LYS A 16 20.69 6.30 69.16
C LYS A 16 19.31 6.24 69.83
N LYS A 17 18.94 5.24 70.63
CA LYS A 17 19.68 4.05 71.10
C LYS A 17 18.70 2.85 71.21
N ASN A 18 19.24 1.63 71.21
CA ASN A 18 18.48 0.37 71.21
C ASN A 18 18.35 -0.23 72.63
N LYS A 19 17.33 -1.08 72.85
CA LYS A 19 17.11 -2.05 73.96
C LYS A 19 16.69 -1.59 75.39
N ASN A 20 15.72 -2.35 75.91
CA ASN A 20 15.53 -2.87 77.28
C ASN A 20 14.98 -2.01 78.45
N HIS A 21 13.67 -2.11 78.67
CA HIS A 21 13.02 -2.76 79.86
C HIS A 21 11.76 -3.47 79.30
N ARG A 22 11.34 -4.71 79.60
CA ARG A 22 11.56 -5.74 80.64
C ARG A 22 10.79 -5.52 81.96
N LYS A 23 9.70 -6.30 82.10
CA LYS A 23 8.84 -6.54 83.28
C LYS A 23 7.92 -5.36 83.71
N ASP A 24 6.71 -5.59 84.24
CA ASP A 24 6.03 -6.85 84.65
C ASP A 24 4.50 -6.84 84.34
N HIS A 25 3.81 -7.94 84.69
CA HIS A 25 2.35 -8.21 84.78
C HIS A 25 1.59 -8.91 83.62
N LEU A 26 0.80 -9.90 84.07
CA LEU A 26 -0.33 -10.58 83.39
C LEU A 26 -1.62 -9.77 83.65
N ASP A 27 -2.75 -9.94 82.95
CA ASP A 27 -3.21 -10.93 81.95
C ASP A 27 -3.92 -10.11 80.79
N HIS A 28 -4.95 -10.48 80.00
CA HIS A 28 -5.78 -11.67 79.95
C HIS A 28 -6.23 -12.13 78.54
N SER A 29 -6.34 -13.45 78.38
CA SER A 29 -7.33 -14.18 77.56
C SER A 29 -7.42 -13.95 76.03
N LYS A 30 -7.27 -15.09 75.31
CA LYS A 30 -7.89 -15.48 74.02
C LYS A 30 -7.29 -15.01 72.67
N LYS A 31 -6.60 -15.98 72.04
CA LYS A 31 -6.74 -16.47 70.65
C LYS A 31 -6.56 -15.49 69.46
N SER A 32 -5.81 -15.82 68.40
CA SER A 32 -4.63 -16.68 68.17
C SER A 32 -4.25 -16.56 66.69
N SER A 33 -3.00 -16.20 66.40
CA SER A 33 -2.45 -15.88 65.07
C SER A 33 -2.45 -17.01 64.03
N SER A 34 -2.35 -16.63 62.75
CA SER A 34 -1.62 -17.42 61.73
C SER A 34 -0.54 -16.54 61.07
N SER A 35 0.49 -17.16 60.48
CA SER A 35 1.63 -16.47 59.84
C SER A 35 2.18 -17.28 58.64
N HIS A 36 3.10 -16.69 57.88
CA HIS A 36 3.52 -17.18 56.55
C HIS A 36 4.24 -18.54 56.54
N GLY A 37 4.08 -19.30 55.44
CA GLY A 37 4.90 -20.47 55.13
C GLY A 37 4.66 -21.04 53.72
N SER A 38 5.63 -20.89 52.82
CA SER A 38 5.57 -21.38 51.43
C SER A 38 5.98 -22.85 51.27
N ARG A 39 5.29 -23.67 50.44
CA ARG A 39 5.91 -24.79 49.67
C ARG A 39 4.99 -25.56 48.69
N LYS A 40 5.68 -26.18 47.72
CA LYS A 40 5.34 -27.13 46.63
C LYS A 40 4.23 -28.18 46.84
N ARG A 41 3.80 -28.75 45.68
CA ARG A 41 3.02 -29.97 45.35
C ARG A 41 1.55 -29.65 44.97
N ASN A 42 0.93 -30.11 43.87
CA ASN A 42 1.07 -31.24 42.90
C ASN A 42 0.12 -32.43 43.17
N LYS A 43 -0.70 -32.74 42.15
CA LYS A 43 -1.69 -33.83 41.95
C LYS A 43 -3.09 -33.72 42.61
N ASP A 44 -4.04 -34.13 41.76
CA ASP A 44 -5.51 -34.33 41.81
C ASP A 44 -5.99 -35.35 42.90
N PRO A 45 -7.31 -35.65 43.12
CA PRO A 45 -8.45 -35.43 42.19
C PRO A 45 -9.89 -35.18 42.74
N LYS A 46 -10.81 -34.96 41.78
CA LYS A 46 -12.27 -35.29 41.76
C LYS A 46 -13.29 -34.55 42.67
N GLN A 47 -14.16 -33.78 41.99
CA GLN A 47 -15.65 -33.77 42.05
C GLN A 47 -16.39 -33.79 43.41
N ARG A 48 -17.24 -32.77 43.64
CA ARG A 48 -18.72 -32.87 43.46
C ARG A 48 -19.46 -31.52 43.54
N ARG A 49 -20.74 -31.54 43.11
CA ARG A 49 -21.72 -30.43 42.98
C ARG A 49 -22.14 -29.86 44.35
N GLY A 50 -22.69 -28.64 44.50
CA GLY A 50 -23.00 -27.56 43.53
C GLY A 50 -24.17 -26.66 44.01
N SER A 51 -24.53 -25.61 43.25
CA SER A 51 -25.57 -24.59 43.55
C SER A 51 -25.23 -23.64 44.73
N SER A 52 -25.66 -22.38 44.80
CA SER A 52 -26.48 -21.49 43.94
C SER A 52 -26.09 -20.01 44.24
N ASN A 53 -26.58 -18.92 43.62
CA ASN A 53 -27.46 -18.69 42.46
C ASN A 53 -27.22 -17.25 41.91
N ALA A 54 -27.56 -16.96 40.65
CA ALA A 54 -27.71 -15.59 40.11
C ALA A 54 -28.65 -15.56 38.86
N PRO A 55 -29.31 -14.44 38.51
CA PRO A 55 -30.46 -14.47 37.59
C PRO A 55 -30.12 -14.50 36.09
N LYS A 56 -31.02 -15.14 35.32
CA LYS A 56 -31.21 -14.94 33.87
C LYS A 56 -31.98 -13.63 33.63
N GLY A 57 -31.94 -12.93 32.50
CA GLY A 57 -31.23 -13.19 31.24
C GLY A 57 -32.16 -13.05 30.03
N SER A 58 -31.68 -12.46 28.93
CA SER A 58 -32.40 -12.38 27.65
C SER A 58 -31.43 -12.56 26.49
N ASN A 59 -31.61 -13.65 25.75
CA ASN A 59 -30.73 -14.24 24.74
C ASN A 59 -29.97 -13.23 23.84
N THR A 60 -28.66 -13.42 23.73
CA THR A 60 -27.93 -13.19 22.48
C THR A 60 -27.67 -14.57 21.89
N GLU A 61 -28.22 -14.87 20.71
CA GLU A 61 -27.98 -16.15 20.06
C GLU A 61 -26.67 -16.07 19.27
N GLU A 62 -25.62 -16.72 19.77
CA GLU A 62 -24.44 -17.00 18.95
C GLU A 62 -24.85 -17.95 17.82
N VAL A 63 -25.08 -17.40 16.62
CA VAL A 63 -25.35 -18.18 15.41
C VAL A 63 -24.05 -18.88 14.99
N SER A 64 -23.73 -19.98 15.68
CA SER A 64 -22.61 -20.83 15.33
C SER A 64 -22.86 -21.42 13.94
N PHE A 65 -22.13 -20.95 12.94
CA PHE A 65 -22.16 -21.51 11.60
C PHE A 65 -21.74 -22.99 11.68
N ASN A 66 -22.72 -23.88 11.62
CA ASN A 66 -22.52 -25.33 11.72
C ASN A 66 -22.02 -25.90 10.38
N VAL A 67 -20.88 -25.37 9.92
CA VAL A 67 -20.01 -26.05 8.97
C VAL A 67 -19.67 -27.38 9.62
N LYS A 68 -20.20 -28.47 9.05
CA LYS A 68 -20.01 -29.84 9.56
C LYS A 68 -18.52 -30.03 9.84
N SER A 69 -18.15 -30.17 11.12
CA SER A 69 -16.76 -30.36 11.50
C SER A 69 -16.26 -31.65 10.87
N ARG A 70 -15.45 -31.51 9.80
CA ARG A 70 -14.67 -32.62 9.26
C ARG A 70 -13.95 -33.25 10.44
N THR A 71 -14.09 -34.57 10.58
CA THR A 71 -13.27 -35.33 11.53
C THR A 71 -11.82 -34.94 11.26
N PRO A 72 -11.05 -34.52 12.28
CA PRO A 72 -9.65 -34.16 12.07
C PRO A 72 -8.98 -35.38 11.44
N ILE A 73 -8.43 -35.20 10.24
CA ILE A 73 -7.77 -36.28 9.52
C ILE A 73 -6.62 -36.72 10.41
N LEU A 74 -6.72 -37.92 10.99
CA LEU A 74 -5.62 -38.50 11.74
C LEU A 74 -4.47 -38.64 10.76
N ARG A 75 -3.47 -37.76 10.89
CA ARG A 75 -2.19 -37.92 10.20
C ARG A 75 -1.70 -39.32 10.53
N LYS A 76 -1.33 -40.10 9.51
CA LYS A 76 -0.64 -41.35 9.77
C LYS A 76 0.65 -41.00 10.52
N PRO A 77 1.05 -41.75 11.56
CA PRO A 77 2.33 -41.52 12.21
C PRO A 77 3.43 -41.69 11.16
N ILE A 78 4.27 -40.67 11.01
CA ILE A 78 5.46 -40.73 10.15
C ILE A 78 6.43 -41.72 10.80
N ASP A 79 7.01 -42.61 10.01
CA ASP A 79 7.95 -43.60 10.51
C ASP A 79 9.25 -42.95 11.04
N PRO A 80 9.94 -43.57 12.02
CA PRO A 80 11.15 -42.98 12.60
C PRO A 80 12.30 -42.82 11.60
N GLU A 81 12.34 -43.65 10.56
CA GLU A 81 13.38 -43.64 9.52
C GLU A 81 13.24 -42.40 8.62
N THR A 82 12.03 -42.14 8.09
CA THR A 82 11.71 -40.91 7.36
C THR A 82 11.88 -39.66 8.24
N THR A 83 11.48 -39.75 9.51
CA THR A 83 11.68 -38.66 10.48
C THR A 83 13.16 -38.33 10.67
N LYS A 84 14.01 -39.36 10.78
CA LYS A 84 15.47 -39.21 10.89
C LYS A 84 16.07 -38.65 9.59
N TYR A 85 15.66 -39.17 8.44
CA TYR A 85 16.13 -38.73 7.13
C TYR A 85 15.92 -37.22 6.93
N PHE A 86 14.70 -36.73 7.12
CA PHE A 86 14.43 -35.29 6.98
C PHE A 86 15.12 -34.44 8.06
N ALA A 87 15.42 -34.99 9.24
CA ALA A 87 16.24 -34.30 10.23
C ALA A 87 17.73 -34.20 9.82
N GLU A 88 18.29 -35.23 9.18
CA GLU A 88 19.64 -35.22 8.61
C GLU A 88 19.74 -34.22 7.45
N VAL A 89 18.74 -34.20 6.55
CA VAL A 89 18.59 -33.19 5.48
C VAL A 89 18.43 -31.77 6.06
N ALA A 90 17.64 -31.59 7.12
CA ALA A 90 17.48 -30.29 7.77
C ALA A 90 18.78 -29.77 8.38
N ASN A 91 19.57 -30.63 9.02
CA ASN A 91 20.88 -30.26 9.58
C ASN A 91 21.85 -29.83 8.47
N LEU A 92 21.81 -30.49 7.31
CA LEU A 92 22.64 -30.15 6.16
C LEU A 92 22.41 -28.70 5.71
N PHE A 93 21.16 -28.25 5.59
CA PHE A 93 20.82 -26.85 5.29
C PHE A 93 21.28 -25.83 6.35
N HIS A 94 21.50 -26.24 7.60
CA HIS A 94 22.00 -25.35 8.67
C HIS A 94 23.53 -25.29 8.74
N SER A 95 24.23 -26.23 8.10
CA SER A 95 25.70 -26.34 8.18
C SER A 95 26.44 -25.28 7.35
N ASN A 96 25.86 -24.85 6.23
CA ASN A 96 26.54 -24.14 5.14
C ASN A 96 27.80 -24.87 4.59
N GLU A 97 27.91 -26.20 4.79
CA GLU A 97 29.03 -27.03 4.30
C GLU A 97 28.78 -27.61 2.90
N VAL A 98 27.65 -27.28 2.26
CA VAL A 98 27.25 -27.72 0.91
C VAL A 98 27.48 -26.60 -0.11
N ASP A 99 28.03 -26.95 -1.26
CA ASP A 99 28.22 -25.99 -2.37
C ASP A 99 26.87 -25.65 -3.04
N LEU A 100 26.77 -24.43 -3.56
CA LEU A 100 25.53 -23.92 -4.16
C LEU A 100 25.14 -24.66 -5.45
N GLU A 101 26.10 -25.31 -6.12
CA GLU A 101 25.87 -26.11 -7.32
C GLU A 101 25.25 -27.49 -7.00
N ASP A 102 25.54 -28.08 -5.84
CA ASP A 102 24.97 -29.38 -5.42
C ASP A 102 23.57 -29.26 -4.81
N LEU A 103 23.21 -28.07 -4.31
CA LEU A 103 21.96 -27.83 -3.57
C LEU A 103 20.70 -28.29 -4.33
N PRO A 104 20.52 -28.04 -5.64
CA PRO A 104 19.32 -28.48 -6.37
C PRO A 104 19.23 -30.00 -6.48
N THR A 105 20.36 -30.69 -6.66
CA THR A 105 20.42 -32.16 -6.71
C THR A 105 19.98 -32.77 -5.38
N ILE A 106 20.41 -32.19 -4.26
CA ILE A 106 20.01 -32.61 -2.91
C ILE A 106 18.52 -32.33 -2.69
N CYS A 107 18.03 -31.14 -3.06
CA CYS A 107 16.62 -30.77 -2.98
C CYS A 107 15.73 -31.74 -3.75
N ASN A 108 16.10 -32.04 -4.99
CA ASN A 108 15.37 -32.94 -5.89
C ASN A 108 15.26 -34.37 -5.34
N ASN A 109 16.36 -34.94 -4.86
CA ASN A 109 16.40 -36.29 -4.32
C ASN A 109 15.56 -36.40 -3.04
N ALA A 110 15.69 -35.46 -2.11
CA ALA A 110 14.91 -35.45 -0.87
C ALA A 110 13.42 -35.11 -1.08
N LEU A 111 13.04 -34.47 -2.20
CA LEU A 111 11.64 -34.27 -2.56
C LEU A 111 10.98 -35.55 -3.11
N GLU A 112 11.70 -36.43 -3.82
CA GLU A 112 11.15 -37.75 -4.23
C GLU A 112 10.86 -38.67 -3.02
N GLU A 113 11.64 -38.59 -1.95
CA GLU A 113 11.36 -39.33 -0.70
C GLU A 113 10.05 -38.89 0.01
N THR A 114 9.42 -37.79 -0.45
CA THR A 114 8.07 -37.41 0.01
C THR A 114 6.94 -38.21 -0.66
N ARG A 115 7.25 -39.00 -1.70
CA ARG A 115 6.25 -39.57 -2.62
C ARG A 115 5.27 -40.53 -1.95
N GLY A 116 3.98 -40.17 -1.99
CA GLY A 116 2.90 -40.89 -1.30
C GLY A 116 2.79 -40.62 0.21
N LYS A 117 3.62 -39.72 0.75
CA LYS A 117 3.61 -39.23 2.14
C LYS A 117 3.46 -37.69 2.20
N GLU A 118 3.14 -37.03 1.09
CA GLU A 118 3.27 -35.57 0.93
C GLU A 118 2.40 -34.81 1.94
N VAL A 119 1.21 -35.31 2.24
CA VAL A 119 0.26 -34.68 3.18
C VAL A 119 0.74 -34.83 4.62
N GLU A 120 1.22 -36.01 4.99
CA GLU A 120 1.80 -36.27 6.31
C GLU A 120 3.03 -35.39 6.58
N LEU A 121 3.96 -35.32 5.62
CA LEU A 121 5.21 -34.57 5.76
C LEU A 121 5.01 -33.05 5.69
N ALA A 122 4.18 -32.56 4.77
CA ALA A 122 3.89 -31.13 4.65
C ALA A 122 3.15 -30.54 5.86
N THR A 123 2.36 -31.35 6.56
CA THR A 123 1.62 -30.88 7.75
C THR A 123 2.40 -31.04 9.06
N ASP A 124 3.52 -31.77 9.09
CA ASP A 124 4.30 -31.97 10.32
C ASP A 124 4.80 -30.65 10.96
N MET A 125 5.00 -30.66 12.28
CA MET A 125 5.55 -29.53 13.05
C MET A 125 6.97 -29.14 12.61
N THR A 126 7.79 -30.10 12.18
CA THR A 126 9.23 -29.95 11.96
C THR A 126 9.61 -30.18 10.51
N ILE A 127 9.13 -31.28 9.92
CA ILE A 127 9.50 -31.69 8.56
C ILE A 127 8.96 -30.68 7.54
N SER A 128 7.81 -30.05 7.78
CA SER A 128 7.26 -28.97 6.93
C SER A 128 8.22 -27.80 6.68
N HIS A 129 9.08 -27.44 7.65
CA HIS A 129 10.13 -26.44 7.45
C HIS A 129 11.24 -26.95 6.52
N THR A 130 11.53 -28.25 6.57
CA THR A 130 12.46 -28.90 5.63
C THR A 130 11.85 -28.95 4.23
N ILE A 131 10.57 -29.33 4.09
CA ILE A 131 9.86 -29.32 2.79
C ILE A 131 9.82 -27.91 2.19
N GLN A 132 9.67 -26.85 2.98
CA GLN A 132 9.76 -25.47 2.49
C GLN A 132 11.14 -25.17 1.88
N ASN A 133 12.24 -25.51 2.57
CA ASN A 133 13.60 -25.33 2.04
C ASN A 133 13.82 -26.14 0.75
N LEU A 134 13.36 -27.40 0.71
CA LEU A 134 13.43 -28.26 -0.46
C LEU A 134 12.68 -27.67 -1.66
N LEU A 135 11.46 -27.15 -1.44
CA LEU A 135 10.64 -26.53 -2.49
C LEU A 135 11.20 -25.20 -3.00
N GLU A 136 11.97 -24.47 -2.19
CA GLU A 136 12.58 -23.19 -2.61
C GLU A 136 13.86 -23.35 -3.44
N GLY A 137 14.42 -24.57 -3.51
CA GLY A 137 15.67 -24.88 -4.23
C GLY A 137 15.66 -26.16 -5.07
N CYS A 138 14.51 -26.83 -5.29
CA CYS A 138 14.37 -27.92 -6.26
C CYS A 138 14.17 -27.37 -7.68
N ASP A 139 14.15 -28.26 -8.68
CA ASP A 139 13.73 -27.90 -10.04
C ASP A 139 12.20 -27.87 -10.21
N MET A 140 11.77 -27.32 -11.34
CA MET A 140 10.36 -27.20 -11.74
C MET A 140 9.66 -28.56 -11.90
N ASP A 141 10.38 -29.61 -12.28
CA ASP A 141 9.82 -30.95 -12.50
C ASP A 141 9.48 -31.64 -11.17
N ARG A 142 10.37 -31.54 -10.18
CA ARG A 142 10.13 -32.05 -8.81
C ARG A 142 9.08 -31.23 -8.09
N LEU A 143 9.13 -29.90 -8.23
CA LEU A 143 8.10 -29.00 -7.69
C LEU A 143 6.69 -29.36 -8.20
N CYS A 144 6.53 -29.50 -9.52
CA CYS A 144 5.28 -29.93 -10.13
C CYS A 144 4.94 -31.39 -9.80
N GLY A 145 5.92 -32.27 -9.62
CA GLY A 145 5.73 -33.65 -9.16
C GLY A 145 5.10 -33.72 -7.76
N PHE A 146 5.69 -33.00 -6.80
CA PHE A 146 5.17 -32.86 -5.42
C PHE A 146 3.74 -32.31 -5.41
N LEU A 147 3.49 -31.24 -6.17
CA LEU A 147 2.14 -30.67 -6.30
C LEU A 147 1.15 -31.62 -6.99
N ARG A 148 1.56 -32.34 -8.04
CA ARG A 148 0.72 -33.30 -8.79
C ARG A 148 0.27 -34.48 -7.92
N ASN A 149 1.12 -34.94 -7.02
CA ASN A 149 0.84 -36.04 -6.09
C ASN A 149 0.02 -35.58 -4.89
N SER A 150 0.46 -34.51 -4.22
CA SER A 150 -0.21 -33.93 -3.05
C SER A 150 -1.61 -33.40 -3.36
N ALA A 151 -1.92 -33.10 -4.64
CA ALA A 151 -3.21 -32.65 -5.14
C ALA A 151 -4.42 -33.34 -4.48
N LYS A 152 -4.41 -34.68 -4.28
CA LYS A 152 -5.54 -35.42 -3.67
C LYS A 152 -5.84 -35.01 -2.21
N GLY A 153 -4.83 -34.59 -1.47
CA GLY A 153 -4.93 -34.13 -0.08
C GLY A 153 -4.68 -32.63 0.09
N PHE A 154 -4.66 -31.85 -1.00
CA PHE A 154 -4.22 -30.47 -0.97
C PHE A 154 -5.08 -29.58 -0.06
N VAL A 155 -6.41 -29.82 0.03
CA VAL A 155 -7.29 -29.14 1.01
C VAL A 155 -6.78 -29.35 2.45
N SER A 156 -6.30 -30.54 2.79
CA SER A 156 -5.74 -30.86 4.12
C SER A 156 -4.41 -30.17 4.38
N ILE A 157 -3.60 -29.97 3.33
CA ILE A 157 -2.35 -29.20 3.41
C ILE A 157 -2.67 -27.71 3.62
N VAL A 158 -3.47 -27.08 2.75
CA VAL A 158 -3.74 -25.63 2.81
C VAL A 158 -4.52 -25.20 4.06
N THR A 159 -5.31 -26.09 4.67
CA THR A 159 -6.05 -25.78 5.91
C THR A 159 -5.28 -26.08 7.19
N ASP A 160 -4.09 -26.66 7.12
CA ASP A 160 -3.23 -26.98 8.26
C ASP A 160 -2.30 -25.81 8.66
N LYS A 161 -1.85 -25.79 9.91
CA LYS A 161 -0.95 -24.76 10.46
C LYS A 161 0.39 -24.67 9.74
N PHE A 162 0.92 -25.80 9.27
CA PHE A 162 2.26 -25.89 8.68
C PHE A 162 2.16 -26.17 7.19
N GLY A 163 1.19 -27.01 6.80
CA GLY A 163 0.90 -27.30 5.39
C GLY A 163 0.54 -26.05 4.57
N SER A 164 -0.12 -25.06 5.16
CA SER A 164 -0.40 -23.78 4.48
C SER A 164 0.87 -23.07 4.03
N HIS A 165 1.87 -22.96 4.89
CA HIS A 165 3.16 -22.35 4.54
C HIS A 165 3.96 -23.20 3.54
N VAL A 166 3.86 -24.53 3.58
CA VAL A 166 4.41 -25.41 2.53
C VAL A 166 3.75 -25.12 1.18
N ALA A 167 2.42 -25.01 1.13
CA ALA A 167 1.68 -24.71 -0.08
C ALA A 167 1.97 -23.30 -0.62
N GLU A 168 1.99 -22.26 0.22
CA GLU A 168 2.40 -20.91 -0.18
C GLU A 168 3.83 -20.89 -0.72
N THR A 169 4.73 -21.68 -0.14
CA THR A 169 6.13 -21.79 -0.58
C THR A 169 6.24 -22.48 -1.94
N ALA A 170 5.51 -23.56 -2.18
CA ALA A 170 5.40 -24.18 -3.50
C ALA A 170 4.85 -23.19 -4.55
N LEU A 171 3.83 -22.39 -4.20
CA LEU A 171 3.27 -21.37 -5.10
C LEU A 171 4.26 -20.22 -5.38
N ARG A 172 5.05 -19.77 -4.39
CA ARG A 172 6.12 -18.78 -4.62
C ARG A 172 7.23 -19.36 -5.48
N SER A 173 7.58 -20.63 -5.29
CA SER A 173 8.63 -21.29 -6.07
C SER A 173 8.20 -21.51 -7.52
N LEU A 174 6.94 -21.88 -7.78
CA LEU A 174 6.41 -22.02 -9.15
C LEU A 174 6.69 -20.77 -9.97
N VAL A 175 6.50 -19.58 -9.39
CA VAL A 175 6.75 -18.29 -10.05
C VAL A 175 8.23 -18.06 -10.36
N LYS A 176 9.16 -18.54 -9.53
CA LYS A 176 10.62 -18.44 -9.78
C LYS A 176 11.02 -19.15 -11.09
N HIS A 177 10.34 -20.25 -11.43
CA HIS A 177 10.62 -21.08 -12.60
C HIS A 177 9.85 -20.67 -13.86
N MET A 178 9.05 -19.60 -13.83
CA MET A 178 8.22 -19.23 -14.99
C MET A 178 8.97 -18.53 -16.13
N ASP A 179 10.19 -18.04 -15.88
CA ASP A 179 11.10 -17.54 -16.91
C ASP A 179 11.74 -18.66 -17.78
N GLU A 180 11.51 -19.93 -17.45
CA GLU A 180 12.03 -21.10 -18.17
C GLU A 180 11.16 -21.52 -19.38
N GLU A 181 11.79 -21.99 -20.45
CA GLU A 181 11.09 -22.35 -21.70
C GLU A 181 10.19 -23.58 -21.52
N GLY A 182 8.87 -23.37 -21.64
CA GLY A 182 7.84 -24.41 -21.50
C GLY A 182 7.20 -24.50 -20.10
N SER A 183 7.89 -24.05 -19.05
CA SER A 183 7.45 -24.17 -17.65
C SER A 183 6.10 -23.50 -17.36
N TYR A 184 5.71 -22.45 -18.11
CA TYR A 184 4.39 -21.82 -18.01
C TYR A 184 3.22 -22.81 -18.22
N ALA A 185 3.27 -23.65 -19.26
CA ALA A 185 2.16 -24.55 -19.61
C ALA A 185 1.99 -25.67 -18.57
N TYR A 186 3.11 -26.11 -17.99
CA TYR A 186 3.16 -27.11 -16.93
C TYR A 186 2.63 -26.54 -15.60
N ALA A 187 2.94 -25.27 -15.30
CA ALA A 187 2.33 -24.54 -14.20
C ALA A 187 0.80 -24.41 -14.34
N ASP A 188 0.28 -24.09 -15.54
CA ASP A 188 -1.17 -23.96 -15.78
C ASP A 188 -1.93 -25.29 -15.56
N GLU A 189 -1.38 -26.44 -16.00
CA GLU A 189 -1.95 -27.77 -15.73
C GLU A 189 -2.05 -28.03 -14.22
N ILE A 190 -0.94 -27.83 -13.50
CA ILE A 190 -0.85 -28.10 -12.06
C ILE A 190 -1.76 -27.16 -11.28
N LEU A 191 -1.70 -25.86 -11.52
CA LEU A 191 -2.52 -24.87 -10.82
C LEU A 191 -4.01 -25.09 -11.10
N SER A 192 -4.40 -25.40 -12.34
CA SER A 192 -5.78 -25.79 -12.68
C SER A 192 -6.25 -26.99 -11.87
N LYS A 193 -5.43 -28.03 -11.75
CA LYS A 193 -5.74 -29.24 -10.97
C LYS A 193 -5.85 -28.96 -9.46
N LEU A 194 -4.97 -28.12 -8.90
CA LEU A 194 -5.01 -27.72 -7.50
C LEU A 194 -6.26 -26.88 -7.20
N CYS A 195 -6.58 -25.91 -8.05
CA CYS A 195 -7.75 -25.05 -7.91
C CYS A 195 -9.07 -25.83 -8.00
N GLN A 196 -9.18 -26.80 -8.92
CA GLN A 196 -10.33 -27.73 -8.96
C GLN A 196 -10.53 -28.45 -7.61
N VAL A 197 -9.46 -28.93 -6.97
CA VAL A 197 -9.54 -29.60 -5.66
C VAL A 197 -9.89 -28.63 -4.53
N VAL A 198 -9.39 -27.39 -4.58
CA VAL A 198 -9.73 -26.33 -3.61
C VAL A 198 -11.20 -25.93 -3.72
N ILE A 199 -11.73 -25.79 -4.94
CA ILE A 199 -13.13 -25.39 -5.19
C ILE A 199 -14.12 -26.40 -4.57
N LEU A 200 -13.83 -27.71 -4.62
CA LEU A 200 -14.66 -28.77 -4.04
C LEU A 200 -14.87 -28.67 -2.51
N ASP A 201 -14.09 -27.87 -1.79
CA ASP A 201 -14.30 -27.57 -0.37
C ASP A 201 -14.00 -26.08 -0.05
N VAL A 202 -14.33 -25.19 -0.99
CA VAL A 202 -13.90 -23.78 -0.95
C VAL A 202 -14.33 -23.06 0.32
N VAL A 203 -15.50 -23.38 0.87
CA VAL A 203 -16.01 -22.80 2.12
C VAL A 203 -15.12 -23.18 3.32
N SER A 204 -14.62 -24.42 3.39
CA SER A 204 -13.69 -24.84 4.45
C SER A 204 -12.33 -24.15 4.31
N VAL A 205 -11.87 -23.93 3.08
CA VAL A 205 -10.62 -23.21 2.80
C VAL A 205 -10.76 -21.71 3.13
N MET A 206 -11.84 -21.05 2.69
CA MET A 206 -12.13 -19.63 2.98
C MET A 206 -12.30 -19.35 4.47
N CYS A 207 -13.04 -20.21 5.19
CA CYS A 207 -13.25 -20.06 6.64
C CYS A 207 -12.05 -20.54 7.48
N SER A 208 -11.05 -21.18 6.88
CA SER A 208 -9.82 -21.53 7.59
C SER A 208 -8.89 -20.32 7.73
N ARG A 209 -8.40 -20.10 8.95
CA ARG A 209 -7.37 -19.08 9.24
C ARG A 209 -6.04 -19.32 8.53
N TYR A 210 -5.86 -20.49 7.92
CA TYR A 210 -4.70 -20.88 7.12
C TYR A 210 -5.06 -21.00 5.64
N GLY A 211 -6.17 -21.68 5.32
CA GLY A 211 -6.63 -21.88 3.95
C GLY A 211 -6.90 -20.57 3.22
N SER A 212 -7.44 -19.58 3.92
CA SER A 212 -7.67 -18.24 3.38
C SER A 212 -6.39 -17.50 2.97
N HIS A 213 -5.22 -17.86 3.50
CA HIS A 213 -3.94 -17.31 3.05
C HIS A 213 -3.53 -17.94 1.72
N VAL A 214 -3.42 -19.28 1.65
CA VAL A 214 -3.08 -19.97 0.39
C VAL A 214 -4.06 -19.64 -0.74
N LEU A 215 -5.34 -19.48 -0.43
CA LEU A 215 -6.37 -19.11 -1.40
C LEU A 215 -6.20 -17.68 -1.94
N ARG A 216 -5.78 -16.71 -1.11
CA ARG A 216 -5.38 -15.37 -1.59
C ARG A 216 -4.15 -15.46 -2.49
N SER A 217 -3.16 -16.28 -2.15
CA SER A 217 -1.96 -16.52 -2.97
C SER A 217 -2.29 -17.14 -4.34
N LEU A 218 -3.17 -18.15 -4.39
CA LEU A 218 -3.68 -18.74 -5.64
C LEU A 218 -4.38 -17.71 -6.53
N LEU A 219 -5.23 -16.86 -5.94
CA LEU A 219 -5.94 -15.81 -6.67
C LEU A 219 -4.99 -14.71 -7.18
N CYS A 220 -4.02 -14.30 -6.37
CA CYS A 220 -2.99 -13.31 -6.74
C CYS A 220 -2.10 -13.82 -7.88
N LEU A 221 -1.65 -15.09 -7.79
CA LEU A 221 -0.92 -15.79 -8.84
C LEU A 221 -1.74 -15.88 -10.13
N SER A 222 -3.00 -16.30 -10.04
CA SER A 222 -3.88 -16.43 -11.21
C SER A 222 -4.10 -15.07 -11.91
N LYS A 223 -4.15 -13.97 -11.16
CA LYS A 223 -4.26 -12.61 -11.70
C LYS A 223 -2.93 -12.03 -12.23
N GLY A 224 -1.80 -12.61 -11.85
CA GLY A 224 -0.45 -12.11 -12.15
C GLY A 224 -0.02 -10.90 -11.33
N VAL A 225 -0.36 -10.91 -10.04
CA VAL A 225 0.19 -9.99 -9.05
C VAL A 225 1.67 -10.37 -8.77
N PRO A 226 2.60 -9.41 -8.62
CA PRO A 226 3.98 -9.72 -8.23
C PRO A 226 4.06 -10.36 -6.85
N LEU A 227 4.98 -11.33 -6.66
CA LEU A 227 5.22 -12.02 -5.37
C LEU A 227 5.33 -11.07 -4.18
N ASN A 228 6.09 -9.98 -4.36
CA ASN A 228 6.36 -8.98 -3.32
C ASN A 228 5.10 -8.22 -2.84
N SER A 229 4.01 -8.24 -3.60
CA SER A 229 2.72 -7.63 -3.23
C SER A 229 1.73 -8.63 -2.62
N PHE A 230 2.04 -9.94 -2.53
CA PHE A 230 1.13 -10.91 -1.90
C PHE A 230 0.81 -10.51 -0.45
N GLU A 231 1.82 -10.07 0.32
CA GLU A 231 1.66 -9.63 1.72
C GLU A 231 0.59 -8.55 1.91
N GLU A 232 0.43 -7.63 0.95
CA GLU A 232 -0.60 -6.58 0.97
C GLU A 232 -2.03 -7.14 0.99
N PHE A 233 -2.24 -8.33 0.43
CA PHE A 233 -3.53 -9.03 0.43
C PHE A 233 -3.70 -9.97 1.65
N HIS A 234 -2.62 -10.38 2.31
CA HIS A 234 -2.71 -11.19 3.54
C HIS A 234 -3.03 -10.34 4.77
N VAL A 235 -2.29 -9.24 5.00
CA VAL A 235 -2.58 -8.25 6.05
C VAL A 235 -2.11 -6.86 5.60
N ALA A 236 -3.03 -6.06 5.06
CA ALA A 236 -2.76 -4.64 4.85
C ALA A 236 -2.55 -3.94 6.20
N LYS A 237 -1.32 -3.44 6.45
CA LYS A 237 -1.05 -2.63 7.64
C LYS A 237 -1.93 -1.38 7.59
N LEU A 238 -2.61 -1.08 8.70
CA LEU A 238 -3.56 0.04 8.80
C LEU A 238 -2.92 1.40 8.45
N GLN A 239 -1.61 1.55 8.65
CA GLN A 239 -0.86 2.76 8.28
C GLN A 239 -0.71 2.91 6.75
N ASP A 240 -0.49 1.80 6.03
CA ASP A 240 -0.27 1.82 4.57
C ASP A 240 -1.59 2.02 3.81
N SER A 241 -2.69 1.40 4.28
CA SER A 241 -4.03 1.63 3.73
C SER A 241 -4.53 3.06 4.02
N LEU A 242 -4.31 3.57 5.23
CA LEU A 242 -4.62 4.96 5.59
C LEU A 242 -3.78 5.96 4.78
N ALA A 243 -2.49 5.68 4.56
CA ALA A 243 -1.63 6.49 3.70
C ALA A 243 -2.09 6.46 2.23
N LYS A 244 -2.52 5.29 1.71
CA LYS A 244 -3.12 5.21 0.35
C LYS A 244 -4.38 6.07 0.25
N ARG A 245 -5.29 6.02 1.24
CA ARG A 245 -6.54 6.81 1.26
C ARG A 245 -6.31 8.32 1.44
N LEU A 246 -5.28 8.74 2.17
CA LEU A 246 -4.94 10.16 2.44
C LEU A 246 -3.99 10.79 1.41
N ASN A 247 -3.48 10.03 0.44
CA ASN A 247 -2.66 10.56 -0.65
C ASN A 247 -3.54 10.93 -1.85
N ASN A 248 -3.40 12.16 -2.35
CA ASN A 248 -4.32 12.78 -3.32
C ASN A 248 -4.29 12.19 -4.75
N ARG A 249 -3.66 11.03 -4.96
CA ARG A 249 -3.83 10.30 -6.21
C ARG A 249 -5.24 9.68 -6.22
N PRO A 250 -6.01 9.80 -7.31
CA PRO A 250 -7.14 8.90 -7.52
C PRO A 250 -6.68 7.45 -7.39
N ILE A 251 -7.56 6.56 -6.92
CA ILE A 251 -7.35 5.11 -7.06
C ILE A 251 -7.37 4.84 -8.56
N GLN A 252 -6.20 4.76 -9.18
CA GLN A 252 -6.07 4.54 -10.62
C GLN A 252 -6.57 3.14 -10.95
N SER A 253 -7.50 3.04 -11.91
CA SER A 253 -7.84 1.75 -12.54
C SER A 253 -6.55 1.10 -13.07
N GLY A 254 -6.13 0.00 -12.45
CA GLY A 254 -4.96 -0.81 -12.85
C GLY A 254 -3.60 -0.09 -12.95
N GLY A 255 -3.43 1.10 -12.35
CA GLY A 255 -2.45 2.09 -12.87
C GLY A 255 -1.07 2.22 -12.21
N SER A 256 -0.80 1.61 -11.04
CA SER A 256 0.43 1.93 -10.25
C SER A 256 1.16 0.73 -9.65
N ASN A 257 1.27 -0.38 -10.39
CA ASN A 257 2.40 -1.32 -10.26
C ASN A 257 2.75 -1.99 -11.62
N SER A 258 2.35 -1.35 -12.71
CA SER A 258 2.18 -1.91 -14.06
C SER A 258 3.50 -1.94 -14.86
N GLN A 259 4.59 -2.36 -14.20
CA GLN A 259 5.92 -2.52 -14.78
C GLN A 259 6.48 -3.95 -14.66
N ASN A 260 5.81 -4.86 -13.95
CA ASN A 260 6.17 -6.29 -13.91
C ASN A 260 4.95 -7.19 -13.65
N SER A 261 4.00 -7.20 -14.59
CA SER A 261 3.00 -8.30 -14.69
C SER A 261 3.63 -9.49 -15.41
N GLN A 262 4.61 -10.15 -14.77
CA GLN A 262 5.44 -11.17 -15.42
C GLN A 262 4.62 -12.38 -15.90
N TYR A 263 3.77 -12.97 -15.04
CA TYR A 263 3.02 -14.18 -15.36
C TYR A 263 1.61 -14.15 -14.76
N ALA A 264 0.58 -14.46 -15.55
CA ALA A 264 -0.83 -14.50 -15.15
C ALA A 264 -1.54 -15.66 -15.82
N PHE A 265 -2.61 -16.18 -15.22
CA PHE A 265 -3.41 -17.31 -15.72
C PHE A 265 -4.90 -16.90 -15.87
N PRO A 266 -5.29 -16.19 -16.96
CA PRO A 266 -6.61 -15.55 -17.05
C PRO A 266 -7.80 -16.52 -17.05
N SER A 267 -7.60 -17.74 -17.58
CA SER A 267 -8.54 -18.87 -17.52
C SER A 267 -8.81 -19.27 -16.07
N LEU A 268 -7.74 -19.58 -15.34
CA LEU A 268 -7.75 -19.99 -13.94
C LEU A 268 -8.31 -18.90 -13.02
N PHE A 269 -7.95 -17.64 -13.27
CA PHE A 269 -8.50 -16.50 -12.55
C PHE A 269 -10.01 -16.39 -12.75
N LYS A 270 -10.50 -16.44 -13.99
CA LYS A 270 -11.94 -16.41 -14.27
C LYS A 270 -12.69 -17.58 -13.64
N PHE A 271 -12.11 -18.78 -13.63
CA PHE A 271 -12.68 -19.97 -12.99
C PHE A 271 -12.74 -19.83 -11.45
N LEU A 272 -11.68 -19.35 -10.81
CA LEU A 272 -11.71 -19.08 -9.37
C LEU A 272 -12.71 -17.97 -9.01
N VAL A 273 -12.83 -16.92 -9.84
CA VAL A 273 -13.74 -15.79 -9.59
C VAL A 273 -15.19 -16.08 -9.97
N SER A 274 -15.49 -17.02 -10.87
CA SER A 274 -16.87 -17.48 -11.08
C SER A 274 -17.40 -18.28 -9.88
N GLU A 275 -16.52 -19.01 -9.19
CA GLU A 275 -16.84 -19.78 -7.99
C GLU A 275 -16.69 -18.98 -6.68
N MET A 276 -16.19 -17.73 -6.71
CA MET A 276 -15.88 -16.94 -5.52
C MET A 276 -16.09 -15.42 -5.69
N THR A 277 -16.65 -14.76 -4.67
CA THR A 277 -16.90 -13.31 -4.62
C THR A 277 -15.62 -12.46 -4.37
N VAL A 278 -14.65 -12.53 -5.29
CA VAL A 278 -13.32 -11.91 -5.16
C VAL A 278 -13.31 -10.48 -5.68
N LEU A 279 -13.61 -9.54 -4.78
CA LEU A 279 -13.75 -8.12 -5.11
C LEU A 279 -12.45 -7.43 -5.56
N LYS A 280 -11.39 -7.41 -4.73
CA LYS A 280 -10.18 -6.59 -4.99
C LYS A 280 -9.37 -6.98 -6.24
N LEU A 281 -9.45 -8.23 -6.70
CA LEU A 281 -8.73 -8.67 -7.90
C LEU A 281 -9.57 -8.53 -9.19
N SER A 282 -10.86 -8.22 -9.04
CA SER A 282 -11.78 -7.91 -10.16
C SER A 282 -11.78 -6.43 -10.54
N VAL A 283 -10.98 -5.59 -9.87
CA VAL A 283 -10.77 -4.18 -10.26
C VAL A 283 -10.34 -4.07 -11.72
N GLY A 284 -11.10 -3.29 -12.50
CA GLY A 284 -10.97 -3.16 -13.95
C GLY A 284 -11.95 -4.01 -14.77
N ASP A 285 -12.74 -4.89 -14.14
CA ASP A 285 -13.87 -5.61 -14.75
C ASP A 285 -15.16 -5.20 -14.03
N ASP A 286 -15.73 -4.08 -14.47
CA ASP A 286 -16.92 -3.48 -13.85
C ASP A 286 -18.16 -4.40 -13.93
N GLN A 287 -18.21 -5.33 -14.89
CA GLN A 287 -19.30 -6.31 -14.99
C GLN A 287 -19.15 -7.42 -13.95
N ALA A 288 -17.96 -8.01 -13.80
CA ALA A 288 -17.67 -8.99 -12.75
C ALA A 288 -17.82 -8.38 -11.35
N LEU A 289 -17.36 -7.14 -11.16
CA LEU A 289 -17.55 -6.38 -9.91
C LEU A 289 -19.02 -6.16 -9.60
N SER A 290 -19.81 -5.67 -10.56
CA SER A 290 -21.25 -5.44 -10.35
C SER A 290 -21.94 -6.74 -9.95
N HIS A 291 -21.73 -7.83 -10.69
CA HIS A 291 -22.31 -9.14 -10.38
C HIS A 291 -21.89 -9.64 -8.98
N ALA A 292 -20.61 -9.55 -8.64
CA ALA A 292 -20.10 -10.00 -7.35
C ALA A 292 -20.67 -9.18 -6.18
N ILE A 293 -20.74 -7.85 -6.30
CA ILE A 293 -21.27 -6.97 -5.25
C ILE A 293 -22.79 -7.14 -5.13
N SER A 294 -23.54 -7.20 -6.24
CA SER A 294 -24.98 -7.53 -6.24
C SER A 294 -25.26 -8.84 -5.49
N THR A 295 -24.45 -9.87 -5.74
CA THR A 295 -24.56 -11.18 -5.06
C THR A 295 -24.27 -11.09 -3.57
N VAL A 296 -23.27 -10.29 -3.16
CA VAL A 296 -22.89 -10.10 -1.75
C VAL A 296 -23.90 -9.25 -0.97
N LEU A 297 -24.52 -8.25 -1.60
CA LEU A 297 -25.49 -7.34 -0.99
C LEU A 297 -26.95 -7.78 -1.15
N GLY A 298 -27.23 -8.91 -1.81
CA GLY A 298 -28.59 -9.40 -2.04
C GLY A 298 -29.45 -8.52 -2.98
N CYS A 299 -28.81 -7.75 -3.86
CA CYS A 299 -29.48 -6.84 -4.81
C CYS A 299 -29.55 -7.45 -6.22
N ASP A 300 -30.61 -7.15 -7.00
CA ASP A 300 -30.61 -7.49 -8.43
C ASP A 300 -29.64 -6.55 -9.18
N ILE A 301 -28.96 -7.10 -10.19
CA ILE A 301 -28.05 -6.37 -11.08
C ILE A 301 -28.83 -5.36 -11.92
N LYS A 302 -30.11 -5.63 -12.23
CA LYS A 302 -30.99 -4.73 -12.99
C LYS A 302 -31.32 -3.46 -12.22
N ASP A 303 -31.74 -3.60 -10.97
CA ASP A 303 -32.08 -2.43 -10.14
C ASP A 303 -30.84 -1.54 -9.91
N ILE A 304 -29.66 -2.15 -9.72
CA ILE A 304 -28.37 -1.44 -9.68
C ILE A 304 -28.04 -0.75 -11.01
N ALA A 305 -28.32 -1.38 -12.16
CA ALA A 305 -28.14 -0.77 -13.49
C ALA A 305 -29.16 0.36 -13.77
N GLU A 306 -30.35 0.29 -13.17
CA GLU A 306 -31.37 1.35 -13.17
C GLU A 306 -31.15 2.42 -12.08
N GLY A 307 -30.08 2.28 -11.28
CA GLY A 307 -29.68 3.27 -10.28
C GLY A 307 -30.49 3.23 -8.97
N ARG A 308 -31.00 2.07 -8.56
CA ARG A 308 -31.94 1.90 -7.42
C ARG A 308 -31.62 0.70 -6.52
N ILE A 309 -32.22 0.72 -5.33
CA ILE A 309 -32.37 -0.44 -4.43
C ILE A 309 -33.87 -0.74 -4.29
N VAL A 310 -34.22 -2.02 -4.14
CA VAL A 310 -35.58 -2.53 -4.38
C VAL A 310 -36.51 -2.35 -3.18
N SER A 311 -35.96 -2.37 -1.95
CA SER A 311 -36.75 -2.22 -0.72
C SER A 311 -36.01 -1.47 0.40
N ASN A 312 -36.79 -0.91 1.33
CA ASN A 312 -36.25 -0.42 2.60
C ASN A 312 -35.61 -1.54 3.43
N SER A 313 -36.08 -2.79 3.31
CA SER A 313 -35.46 -3.92 4.02
C SER A 313 -34.03 -4.17 3.56
N GLN A 314 -33.74 -4.08 2.25
CA GLN A 314 -32.36 -4.18 1.75
C GLN A 314 -31.48 -3.04 2.27
N LYS A 315 -32.04 -1.81 2.44
CA LYS A 315 -31.32 -0.70 3.09
C LYS A 315 -31.00 -1.03 4.55
N GLU A 316 -31.94 -1.61 5.29
CA GLU A 316 -31.74 -2.06 6.68
C GLU A 316 -30.71 -3.20 6.74
N GLU A 317 -30.86 -4.25 5.94
CA GLU A 317 -29.94 -5.40 5.81
C GLU A 317 -28.49 -4.98 5.49
N ILE A 318 -28.29 -3.98 4.62
CA ILE A 318 -26.96 -3.44 4.29
C ILE A 318 -26.40 -2.56 5.43
N MET A 319 -27.26 -1.88 6.20
CA MET A 319 -26.85 -1.08 7.35
C MET A 319 -26.52 -1.96 8.57
N ASP A 320 -27.15 -3.12 8.72
CA ASP A 320 -26.82 -4.11 9.76
C ASP A 320 -25.41 -4.70 9.58
N LEU A 321 -24.86 -4.70 8.35
CA LEU A 321 -23.46 -5.03 8.09
C LEU A 321 -22.47 -4.12 8.85
N LEU A 322 -22.91 -2.95 9.33
CA LEU A 322 -22.11 -2.04 10.14
C LEU A 322 -21.95 -2.49 11.60
N GLU A 323 -22.76 -3.43 12.09
CA GLU A 323 -22.74 -3.91 13.47
C GLU A 323 -21.53 -4.81 13.77
N ASP A 324 -21.06 -5.58 12.76
CA ASP A 324 -19.93 -6.50 12.84
C ASP A 324 -18.64 -5.94 12.20
N THR A 325 -17.49 -6.46 12.66
CA THR A 325 -16.14 -6.07 12.25
C THR A 325 -15.75 -6.62 10.88
N ALA A 326 -16.13 -7.87 10.56
CA ALA A 326 -15.81 -8.48 9.27
C ALA A 326 -16.75 -7.95 8.17
N SER A 327 -18.05 -7.83 8.47
CA SER A 327 -19.05 -7.25 7.55
C SER A 327 -18.77 -5.78 7.21
N SER A 328 -18.36 -4.97 8.19
CA SER A 328 -18.00 -3.57 7.93
C SER A 328 -16.69 -3.42 7.13
N HIS A 329 -15.67 -4.27 7.38
CA HIS A 329 -14.48 -4.32 6.53
C HIS A 329 -14.80 -4.82 5.10
N LEU A 330 -15.72 -5.76 4.94
CA LEU A 330 -16.22 -6.17 3.62
C LEU A 330 -16.91 -4.99 2.91
N LEU A 331 -17.71 -4.19 3.63
CA LEU A 331 -18.38 -3.02 3.08
C LEU A 331 -17.42 -1.89 2.72
N GLU A 332 -16.32 -1.69 3.47
CA GLU A 332 -15.20 -0.84 3.03
C GLU A 332 -14.66 -1.33 1.67
N VAL A 333 -14.37 -2.63 1.54
CA VAL A 333 -13.82 -3.19 0.30
C VAL A 333 -14.80 -3.05 -0.87
N ILE A 334 -16.10 -3.26 -0.66
CA ILE A 334 -17.15 -3.05 -1.66
C ILE A 334 -17.11 -1.62 -2.18
N ILE A 335 -17.10 -0.62 -1.29
CA ILE A 335 -17.11 0.80 -1.67
C ILE A 335 -15.79 1.19 -2.36
N GLU A 336 -14.65 0.65 -1.93
CA GLU A 336 -13.33 0.89 -2.52
C GLU A 336 -13.22 0.42 -3.97
N VAL A 337 -13.91 -0.66 -4.34
CA VAL A 337 -13.86 -1.24 -5.71
C VAL A 337 -15.10 -0.97 -6.56
N ALA A 338 -16.19 -0.44 -6.00
CA ALA A 338 -17.47 -0.31 -6.70
C ALA A 338 -17.33 0.51 -8.01
N PRO A 339 -17.90 0.02 -9.13
CA PRO A 339 -18.12 0.82 -10.33
C PRO A 339 -18.93 2.09 -10.00
N GLU A 340 -18.77 3.15 -10.78
CA GLU A 340 -19.27 4.47 -10.39
C GLU A 340 -20.81 4.54 -10.27
N THR A 341 -21.53 3.79 -11.10
CA THR A 341 -23.00 3.61 -10.99
C THR A 341 -23.38 3.02 -9.63
N LEU A 342 -22.76 1.93 -9.23
CA LEU A 342 -23.02 1.25 -7.96
C LEU A 342 -22.54 2.06 -6.75
N TYR A 343 -21.42 2.78 -6.87
CA TYR A 343 -21.00 3.75 -5.86
C TYR A 343 -22.07 4.84 -5.65
N ASN A 344 -22.66 5.36 -6.73
CA ASN A 344 -23.75 6.34 -6.63
C ASN A 344 -24.97 5.76 -5.91
N VAL A 345 -25.42 4.55 -6.27
CA VAL A 345 -26.57 3.87 -5.61
C VAL A 345 -26.32 3.67 -4.12
N LEU A 346 -25.13 3.21 -3.73
CA LEU A 346 -24.76 3.05 -2.32
C LEU A 346 -24.76 4.40 -1.58
N LEU A 347 -24.27 5.47 -2.22
CA LEU A 347 -24.26 6.81 -1.64
C LEU A 347 -25.68 7.39 -1.50
N THR A 348 -26.52 7.35 -2.53
CA THR A 348 -27.82 8.04 -2.54
C THR A 348 -28.94 7.25 -1.88
N GLU A 349 -28.98 5.92 -2.07
CA GLU A 349 -30.09 5.09 -1.58
C GLU A 349 -29.79 4.51 -0.20
N VAL A 350 -28.57 4.02 0.06
CA VAL A 350 -28.21 3.45 1.38
C VAL A 350 -27.75 4.53 2.35
N PHE A 351 -26.59 5.15 2.11
CA PHE A 351 -25.87 5.86 3.17
C PHE A 351 -26.33 7.30 3.40
N LYS A 352 -27.03 7.90 2.42
CA LYS A 352 -27.64 9.22 2.53
C LYS A 352 -28.59 9.33 3.72
N ASP A 353 -28.60 10.53 4.31
CA ASP A 353 -29.32 10.93 5.51
C ASP A 353 -28.88 10.16 6.78
N SER A 354 -27.82 9.34 6.68
CA SER A 354 -27.27 8.49 7.75
C SER A 354 -25.77 8.69 7.99
N LEU A 355 -25.07 9.51 7.18
CA LEU A 355 -23.60 9.58 7.17
C LEU A 355 -23.02 10.01 8.51
N PHE A 356 -23.68 10.92 9.24
CA PHE A 356 -23.23 11.36 10.56
C PHE A 356 -23.38 10.26 11.64
N VAL A 357 -24.45 9.45 11.55
CA VAL A 357 -24.69 8.31 12.46
C VAL A 357 -23.63 7.24 12.21
N MET A 358 -23.42 6.86 10.94
CA MET A 358 -22.35 5.94 10.54
C MET A 358 -20.97 6.43 10.98
N SER A 359 -20.66 7.72 10.75
CA SER A 359 -19.39 8.35 11.16
C SER A 359 -19.15 8.33 12.68
N SER A 360 -20.22 8.28 13.47
CA SER A 360 -20.14 8.18 14.93
C SER A 360 -19.93 6.73 15.40
N HIS A 361 -20.33 5.73 14.61
CA HIS A 361 -20.32 4.32 14.99
C HIS A 361 -18.90 3.74 15.20
N LYS A 362 -18.79 2.65 15.99
CA LYS A 362 -17.51 1.94 16.25
C LYS A 362 -16.83 1.46 14.96
N TYR A 363 -17.61 0.97 13.99
CA TYR A 363 -17.09 0.44 12.72
C TYR A 363 -17.50 1.28 11.51
N GLY A 364 -18.74 1.79 11.48
CA GLY A 364 -19.26 2.58 10.35
C GLY A 364 -18.43 3.83 10.01
N ASN A 365 -17.64 4.35 10.95
CA ASN A 365 -16.72 5.45 10.67
C ASN A 365 -15.60 5.07 9.69
N PHE A 366 -15.19 3.80 9.58
CA PHE A 366 -14.23 3.33 8.58
C PHE A 366 -14.89 3.13 7.20
N VAL A 367 -16.16 2.72 7.18
CA VAL A 367 -16.99 2.66 5.97
C VAL A 367 -17.18 4.07 5.38
N VAL A 368 -17.54 5.06 6.20
CA VAL A 368 -17.64 6.46 5.73
C VAL A 368 -16.28 7.03 5.32
N GLN A 369 -15.19 6.75 6.05
CA GLN A 369 -13.84 7.11 5.60
C GLN A 369 -13.52 6.55 4.20
N THR A 370 -13.93 5.30 3.92
CA THR A 370 -13.71 4.67 2.62
C THR A 370 -14.58 5.30 1.54
N LEU A 371 -15.86 5.58 1.82
CA LEU A 371 -16.79 6.31 0.97
C LEU A 371 -16.20 7.67 0.56
N VAL A 372 -15.85 8.52 1.53
CA VAL A 372 -15.21 9.82 1.31
C VAL A 372 -13.92 9.69 0.48
N SER A 373 -13.07 8.70 0.79
CA SER A 373 -11.83 8.48 0.04
C SER A 373 -12.05 8.03 -1.41
N SER A 374 -13.16 7.34 -1.69
CA SER A 374 -13.48 6.73 -3.00
C SER A 374 -14.33 7.62 -3.91
N ALA A 375 -14.92 8.71 -3.38
CA ALA A 375 -15.70 9.68 -4.14
C ALA A 375 -14.92 10.22 -5.37
N ARG A 376 -15.50 10.06 -6.56
CA ARG A 376 -14.91 10.33 -7.88
C ARG A 376 -15.30 11.69 -8.43
N THR A 377 -16.49 12.19 -8.12
CA THR A 377 -17.05 13.45 -8.68
C THR A 377 -17.29 14.53 -7.61
N LYS A 378 -17.42 15.79 -8.05
CA LYS A 378 -17.77 16.90 -7.15
C LYS A 378 -19.16 16.75 -6.54
N ASP A 379 -20.11 16.17 -7.28
CA ASP A 379 -21.50 16.01 -6.85
C ASP A 379 -21.65 14.94 -5.76
N GLN A 380 -20.87 13.86 -5.85
CA GLN A 380 -20.75 12.87 -4.75
C GLN A 380 -20.19 13.54 -3.49
N MET A 381 -19.19 14.41 -3.63
CA MET A 381 -18.60 15.14 -2.50
C MET A 381 -19.55 16.20 -1.92
N GLU A 382 -20.37 16.85 -2.76
CA GLU A 382 -21.43 17.78 -2.38
C GLU A 382 -22.53 17.10 -1.53
N LEU A 383 -22.95 15.88 -1.90
CA LEU A 383 -23.88 15.07 -1.09
C LEU A 383 -23.31 14.76 0.29
N ILE A 384 -22.07 14.28 0.33
CA ILE A 384 -21.34 13.97 1.57
C ILE A 384 -21.13 15.25 2.43
N TRP A 385 -20.82 16.38 1.80
CA TRP A 385 -20.58 17.65 2.48
C TRP A 385 -21.82 18.19 3.20
N LYS A 386 -23.01 18.05 2.60
CA LYS A 386 -24.28 18.48 3.21
C LYS A 386 -24.53 17.86 4.57
N GLU A 387 -24.20 16.59 4.76
CA GLU A 387 -24.35 15.91 6.06
C GLU A 387 -23.17 16.13 7.00
N LEU A 388 -21.93 16.06 6.50
CA LEU A 388 -20.73 15.96 7.34
C LEU A 388 -19.98 17.29 7.54
N GLY A 389 -20.09 18.26 6.63
CA GLY A 389 -19.32 19.50 6.66
C GLY A 389 -19.59 20.35 7.91
N SER A 390 -20.83 20.36 8.39
CA SER A 390 -21.21 21.02 9.65
C SER A 390 -20.78 20.27 10.92
N LYS A 391 -20.31 19.02 10.81
CA LYS A 391 -20.15 18.06 11.91
C LYS A 391 -18.72 17.82 12.37
N PHE A 392 -17.76 18.59 11.88
CA PHE A 392 -16.36 18.45 12.26
C PHE A 392 -16.14 18.62 13.78
N ASN A 393 -16.92 19.47 14.46
CA ASN A 393 -16.80 19.70 15.91
C ASN A 393 -17.21 18.44 16.71
N GLU A 394 -18.35 17.84 16.37
CA GLU A 394 -18.85 16.60 16.95
C GLU A 394 -17.95 15.40 16.63
N LEU A 395 -17.51 15.25 15.37
CA LEU A 395 -16.63 14.13 14.97
C LEU A 395 -15.29 14.17 15.70
N LEU A 396 -14.70 15.34 15.93
CA LEU A 396 -13.48 15.47 16.73
C LEU A 396 -13.71 15.18 18.22
N LYS A 397 -14.85 15.59 18.80
CA LYS A 397 -15.25 15.22 20.17
C LYS A 397 -15.45 13.72 20.35
N LEU A 398 -16.01 13.04 19.35
CA LEU A 398 -16.28 11.59 19.36
C LEU A 398 -15.05 10.72 19.07
N GLY A 399 -13.85 11.32 18.92
CA GLY A 399 -12.64 10.59 18.59
C GLY A 399 -12.65 10.01 17.17
N LYS A 400 -13.29 10.69 16.21
CA LYS A 400 -13.42 10.29 14.80
C LYS A 400 -12.63 11.20 13.82
N PRO A 401 -11.37 11.58 14.10
CA PRO A 401 -10.62 12.51 13.25
C PRO A 401 -10.31 11.95 11.84
N GLY A 402 -10.37 10.63 11.65
CA GLY A 402 -10.14 10.02 10.34
C GLY A 402 -11.16 10.47 9.27
N VAL A 403 -12.44 10.60 9.65
CA VAL A 403 -13.50 11.13 8.76
C VAL A 403 -13.15 12.56 8.35
N VAL A 404 -12.79 13.43 9.30
CA VAL A 404 -12.42 14.83 9.03
C VAL A 404 -11.16 14.93 8.16
N ALA A 405 -10.14 14.10 8.40
CA ALA A 405 -8.92 14.07 7.61
C ALA A 405 -9.18 13.64 6.15
N LEU A 406 -10.08 12.68 5.93
CA LEU A 406 -10.44 12.24 4.58
C LEU A 406 -11.40 13.20 3.88
N MET A 407 -12.28 13.92 4.60
CA MET A 407 -13.06 15.02 4.03
C MET A 407 -12.15 16.12 3.47
N LEU A 408 -11.06 16.43 4.17
CA LEU A 408 -10.02 17.37 3.72
C LEU A 408 -9.28 16.83 2.49
N ALA A 409 -8.80 15.58 2.52
CA ALA A 409 -8.09 14.98 1.39
C ALA A 409 -8.97 14.82 0.13
N ALA A 410 -10.25 14.46 0.29
CA ALA A 410 -11.21 14.38 -0.81
C ALA A 410 -11.51 15.76 -1.40
N SER A 411 -11.66 16.80 -0.56
CA SER A 411 -11.79 18.19 -0.99
C SER A 411 -10.58 18.65 -1.81
N GLU A 412 -9.35 18.35 -1.34
CA GLU A 412 -8.10 18.63 -2.07
C GLU A 412 -8.04 17.86 -3.40
N ARG A 413 -8.31 16.56 -3.39
CA ARG A 413 -8.27 15.68 -4.58
C ARG A 413 -9.31 16.05 -5.65
N LEU A 414 -10.50 16.50 -5.23
CA LEU A 414 -11.60 16.86 -6.13
C LEU A 414 -11.68 18.36 -6.44
N GLN A 415 -10.82 19.19 -5.85
CA GLN A 415 -10.81 20.66 -6.01
C GLN A 415 -12.21 21.26 -5.78
N THR A 416 -12.79 20.95 -4.61
CA THR A 416 -14.10 21.41 -4.16
C THR A 416 -14.08 21.64 -2.64
N HIS A 417 -14.98 22.47 -2.11
CA HIS A 417 -15.09 22.76 -0.67
C HIS A 417 -13.80 23.21 0.07
N LEU A 418 -12.78 23.67 -0.65
CA LEU A 418 -11.44 23.93 -0.10
C LEU A 418 -11.40 24.99 1.01
N GLN A 419 -12.29 25.98 0.94
CA GLN A 419 -12.37 27.06 1.92
C GLN A 419 -13.27 26.66 3.09
N GLU A 420 -14.37 26.01 2.76
CA GLU A 420 -15.42 25.52 3.63
C GLU A 420 -14.84 24.47 4.61
N CYS A 421 -14.01 23.55 4.11
CA CYS A 421 -13.21 22.62 4.90
C CYS A 421 -12.28 23.34 5.89
N CYS A 422 -11.55 24.37 5.44
CA CYS A 422 -10.63 25.13 6.28
C CYS A 422 -11.36 25.92 7.40
N GLN A 423 -12.55 26.43 7.10
CA GLN A 423 -13.42 27.15 8.04
C GLN A 423 -14.09 26.19 9.03
N ALA A 424 -14.62 25.06 8.57
CA ALA A 424 -15.21 24.03 9.43
C ALA A 424 -14.17 23.42 10.40
N LEU A 425 -12.96 23.11 9.91
CA LEU A 425 -11.86 22.63 10.78
C LEU A 425 -11.44 23.70 11.80
N ARG A 426 -11.48 24.99 11.44
CA ARG A 426 -11.23 26.09 12.38
C ARG A 426 -12.29 26.12 13.48
N ALA A 427 -13.58 26.20 13.13
CA ALA A 427 -14.69 26.25 14.08
C ALA A 427 -14.83 24.97 14.94
N ALA A 428 -14.26 23.85 14.48
CA ALA A 428 -14.17 22.62 15.27
C ALA A 428 -13.12 22.69 16.40
N VAL A 429 -12.04 23.47 16.22
CA VAL A 429 -10.84 23.45 17.08
C VAL A 429 -10.67 24.73 17.92
N ILE A 430 -11.15 25.88 17.46
CA ILE A 430 -11.16 27.15 18.20
C ILE A 430 -12.56 27.80 18.15
N LEU A 431 -12.93 28.50 19.22
CA LEU A 431 -14.10 29.39 19.23
C LEU A 431 -13.77 30.71 18.52
N ASP A 432 -14.78 31.44 18.05
CA ASP A 432 -14.56 32.72 17.35
C ASP A 432 -13.99 33.83 18.25
N SER A 433 -14.13 33.71 19.56
CA SER A 433 -13.50 34.57 20.57
C SER A 433 -12.02 34.22 20.86
N GLU A 434 -11.52 33.09 20.36
CA GLU A 434 -10.15 32.64 20.61
C GLU A 434 -9.19 33.08 19.52
N SER A 435 -7.96 33.41 19.93
CA SER A 435 -6.90 33.77 18.98
C SER A 435 -6.62 32.61 18.00
N PRO A 436 -6.51 32.89 16.68
CA PRO A 436 -6.04 31.93 15.70
C PRO A 436 -4.69 31.29 16.04
N SER A 437 -3.87 31.92 16.90
CA SER A 437 -2.58 31.37 17.35
C SER A 437 -2.67 29.94 17.88
N CYS A 438 -3.80 29.54 18.46
CA CYS A 438 -3.99 28.25 19.12
C CYS A 438 -4.28 27.06 18.18
N ILE A 439 -4.64 27.28 16.90
CA ILE A 439 -5.18 26.20 16.06
C ILE A 439 -4.14 25.13 15.68
N VAL A 440 -2.93 25.51 15.30
CA VAL A 440 -1.87 24.54 14.95
C VAL A 440 -1.41 23.75 16.18
N PRO A 441 -1.08 24.37 17.34
CA PRO A 441 -0.80 23.63 18.57
C PRO A 441 -1.88 22.63 19.00
N ARG A 442 -3.16 23.00 18.87
CA ARG A 442 -4.30 22.11 19.17
C ARG A 442 -4.44 20.97 18.16
N LEU A 443 -4.16 21.18 16.89
CA LEU A 443 -4.16 20.12 15.87
C LEU A 443 -2.98 19.16 16.02
N LEU A 444 -1.78 19.67 16.32
CA LEU A 444 -0.59 18.85 16.61
C LEU A 444 -0.82 17.91 17.81
N PHE A 445 -1.65 18.31 18.79
CA PHE A 445 -1.99 17.51 19.96
C PHE A 445 -3.50 17.25 20.09
N LEU A 446 -4.15 16.95 18.96
CA LEU A 446 -5.60 16.86 18.82
C LEU A 446 -6.30 16.04 19.92
N GLU A 447 -5.82 14.82 20.17
CA GLU A 447 -6.40 13.94 21.19
C GLU A 447 -6.23 14.50 22.61
N ASN A 448 -5.07 15.08 22.93
CA ASN A 448 -4.80 15.68 24.24
C ASN A 448 -5.69 16.93 24.47
N TYR A 449 -5.90 17.74 23.42
CA TYR A 449 -6.76 18.92 23.47
C TYR A 449 -8.24 18.55 23.63
N PHE A 450 -8.75 17.53 22.92
CA PHE A 450 -10.16 17.13 23.07
C PHE A 450 -10.43 16.33 24.37
N LYS A 451 -9.40 15.74 25.01
CA LYS A 451 -9.50 15.12 26.34
C LYS A 451 -9.67 16.13 27.48
N ASP A 452 -8.90 17.22 27.48
CA ASP A 452 -9.05 18.34 28.41
C ASP A 452 -8.89 19.65 27.66
N LYS A 453 -10.01 20.33 27.41
CA LYS A 453 -10.04 21.62 26.69
C LYS A 453 -9.78 22.83 27.57
N SER A 454 -10.04 22.75 28.87
CA SER A 454 -10.06 23.92 29.77
C SER A 454 -8.75 24.12 30.53
N SER A 455 -8.00 23.05 30.82
CA SER A 455 -6.66 23.15 31.39
C SER A 455 -5.52 23.08 30.35
N TRP A 456 -5.87 22.85 29.06
CA TRP A 456 -4.92 22.49 28.00
C TRP A 456 -3.68 23.41 27.92
N LYS A 457 -2.52 22.76 27.92
CA LYS A 457 -1.20 23.37 27.68
C LYS A 457 -0.41 22.46 26.74
N TRP A 458 0.66 23.01 26.16
CA TRP A 458 1.56 22.25 25.30
C TRP A 458 2.19 21.06 26.06
N PRO A 459 1.95 19.80 25.65
CA PRO A 459 2.46 18.62 26.35
C PRO A 459 3.81 18.19 25.75
N ALA A 460 4.90 18.77 26.25
CA ALA A 460 6.24 18.65 25.66
C ALA A 460 6.78 17.21 25.52
N ASP A 461 6.38 16.29 26.40
CA ASP A 461 6.84 14.89 26.41
C ASP A 461 5.96 13.95 25.55
N ASN A 462 4.85 14.44 24.99
CA ASN A 462 3.91 13.63 24.21
C ASN A 462 4.29 13.64 22.72
N LYS A 463 4.05 12.52 22.03
CA LYS A 463 4.08 12.49 20.55
C LYS A 463 2.95 13.32 19.95
N MET A 464 3.18 13.88 18.77
CA MET A 464 2.13 14.60 18.03
C MET A 464 1.13 13.64 17.40
N HIS A 465 -0.13 14.07 17.31
CA HIS A 465 -1.23 13.26 16.83
C HIS A 465 -1.19 13.12 15.30
N VAL A 466 -0.97 11.88 14.82
CA VAL A 466 -0.70 11.57 13.40
C VAL A 466 -1.72 12.19 12.45
N LEU A 467 -3.01 11.94 12.66
CA LEU A 467 -4.06 12.51 11.80
C LEU A 467 -4.17 14.04 11.90
N GLY A 468 -3.82 14.62 13.05
CA GLY A 468 -3.78 16.09 13.21
C GLY A 468 -2.62 16.72 12.44
N CYS A 469 -1.48 16.03 12.38
CA CYS A 469 -0.36 16.40 11.51
C CYS A 469 -0.73 16.26 10.03
N ILE A 470 -1.44 15.19 9.63
CA ILE A 470 -1.85 15.01 8.22
C ILE A 470 -2.91 16.05 7.80
N MET A 471 -3.89 16.38 8.67
CA MET A 471 -4.81 17.50 8.44
C MET A 471 -4.04 18.79 8.15
N LEU A 472 -3.02 19.12 8.95
CA LEU A 472 -2.18 20.30 8.74
C LEU A 472 -1.36 20.22 7.44
N GLN A 473 -0.87 19.05 7.05
CA GLN A 473 -0.17 18.86 5.78
C GLN A 473 -1.07 19.08 4.56
N ILE A 474 -2.32 18.59 4.60
CA ILE A 474 -3.34 18.84 3.57
C ILE A 474 -3.67 20.34 3.50
N ILE A 475 -3.98 20.95 4.65
CA ILE A 475 -4.26 22.38 4.77
C ILE A 475 -3.12 23.22 4.17
N PHE A 476 -1.84 22.91 4.44
CA PHE A 476 -0.73 23.68 3.87
C PHE A 476 -0.48 23.47 2.36
N ARG A 477 -1.20 22.57 1.68
CA ARG A 477 -1.21 22.46 0.21
C ARG A 477 -2.33 23.29 -0.44
N HIS A 478 -3.37 23.67 0.30
CA HIS A 478 -4.46 24.49 -0.23
C HIS A 478 -3.98 25.90 -0.65
N PRO A 479 -4.71 26.60 -1.54
CA PRO A 479 -4.38 27.97 -1.95
C PRO A 479 -4.27 28.97 -0.78
N LYS A 480 -3.54 30.07 -0.99
CA LYS A 480 -3.14 31.02 0.07
C LYS A 480 -4.28 31.61 0.92
N GLN A 481 -5.47 31.81 0.35
CA GLN A 481 -6.58 32.50 1.01
C GLN A 481 -7.14 31.72 2.23
N PRO A 482 -7.66 30.49 2.08
CA PRO A 482 -8.26 29.76 3.21
C PRO A 482 -7.26 29.33 4.31
N ILE A 483 -5.96 29.27 4.03
CA ILE A 483 -4.95 28.76 4.96
C ILE A 483 -4.43 29.82 5.96
N GLN A 484 -4.76 31.10 5.77
CA GLN A 484 -4.16 32.22 6.52
C GLN A 484 -4.24 32.10 8.06
N PRO A 485 -5.29 31.53 8.69
CA PRO A 485 -5.31 31.31 10.14
C PRO A 485 -4.22 30.33 10.61
N TYR A 486 -4.03 29.22 9.90
CA TYR A 486 -3.04 28.18 10.19
C TYR A 486 -1.61 28.70 10.00
N VAL A 487 -1.40 29.46 8.91
CA VAL A 487 -0.13 30.17 8.64
C VAL A 487 0.20 31.14 9.76
N THR A 488 -0.78 31.92 10.23
CA THR A 488 -0.60 32.86 11.34
C THR A 488 -0.27 32.13 12.65
N SER A 489 -0.92 30.99 12.90
CA SER A 489 -0.68 30.14 14.07
C SER A 489 0.74 29.59 14.12
N LEU A 490 1.19 28.87 13.09
CA LEU A 490 2.57 28.35 13.02
C LEU A 490 3.60 29.49 13.09
N ALA A 491 3.34 30.62 12.43
CA ALA A 491 4.19 31.80 12.51
C ALA A 491 4.19 32.50 13.88
N SER A 492 3.24 32.19 14.77
CA SER A 492 3.15 32.73 16.15
C SER A 492 3.73 31.83 17.23
N MET A 493 3.82 30.51 17.01
CA MET A 493 4.39 29.54 17.97
C MET A 493 5.81 29.92 18.43
N GLU A 494 6.12 29.68 19.71
CA GLU A 494 7.44 29.96 20.31
C GLU A 494 8.54 29.06 19.74
N PRO A 495 9.83 29.46 19.82
CA PRO A 495 10.93 28.68 19.25
C PRO A 495 11.02 27.23 19.76
N ALA A 496 10.88 27.02 21.08
CA ALA A 496 10.90 25.69 21.68
C ALA A 496 9.79 24.77 21.11
N HIS A 497 8.59 25.31 20.91
CA HIS A 497 7.48 24.57 20.31
C HIS A 497 7.73 24.24 18.84
N ILE A 498 8.29 25.17 18.05
CA ILE A 498 8.66 24.93 16.64
C ILE A 498 9.80 23.92 16.51
N PHE A 499 10.79 23.95 17.41
CA PHE A 499 11.86 22.94 17.49
C PHE A 499 11.31 21.55 17.83
N GLN A 500 10.43 21.44 18.83
CA GLN A 500 9.78 20.16 19.15
C GLN A 500 8.91 19.65 17.98
N THR A 501 8.22 20.54 17.25
CA THR A 501 7.53 20.17 15.99
C THR A 501 8.51 19.66 14.92
N ALA A 502 9.66 20.28 14.73
CA ALA A 502 10.67 19.83 13.76
C ALA A 502 11.31 18.47 14.11
N LYS A 503 11.29 18.09 15.39
CA LYS A 503 11.88 16.84 15.91
C LYS A 503 10.91 15.66 15.86
N ASP A 504 9.60 15.89 16.05
CA ASP A 504 8.56 14.88 15.89
C ASP A 504 8.41 14.43 14.42
N SER A 505 8.15 13.14 14.19
CA SER A 505 8.04 12.58 12.82
C SER A 505 6.80 13.05 12.04
N GLY A 506 5.68 13.32 12.71
CA GLY A 506 4.51 13.94 12.09
C GLY A 506 4.65 15.46 11.99
N GLY A 507 5.22 16.08 13.02
CA GLY A 507 5.48 17.52 13.07
C GLY A 507 6.47 18.01 12.01
N GLY A 508 7.55 17.26 11.73
CA GLY A 508 8.52 17.59 10.68
C GLY A 508 7.85 17.74 9.32
N HIS A 509 7.00 16.77 8.95
CA HIS A 509 6.20 16.83 7.72
C HIS A 509 5.19 18.01 7.68
N VAL A 510 4.68 18.49 8.82
CA VAL A 510 3.88 19.73 8.88
C VAL A 510 4.72 20.95 8.51
N ILE A 511 5.95 21.04 9.03
CA ILE A 511 6.89 22.11 8.66
C ILE A 511 7.29 21.98 7.19
N GLU A 512 7.57 20.78 6.68
CA GLU A 512 7.89 20.54 5.27
C GLU A 512 6.75 20.93 4.32
N ALA A 513 5.50 20.63 4.67
CA ALA A 513 4.32 21.05 3.94
C ALA A 513 4.19 22.58 3.94
N PHE A 514 4.32 23.23 5.11
CA PHE A 514 4.35 24.69 5.21
C PHE A 514 5.49 25.33 4.39
N LEU A 515 6.68 24.74 4.36
CA LEU A 515 7.79 25.23 3.55
C LEU A 515 7.62 24.95 2.05
N SER A 516 6.82 23.94 1.68
CA SER A 516 6.41 23.68 0.29
C SER A 516 5.26 24.58 -0.17
N SER A 517 4.41 25.02 0.76
CA SER A 517 3.20 25.80 0.51
C SER A 517 3.46 27.09 -0.26
N ASP A 518 2.37 27.69 -0.73
CA ASP A 518 2.40 28.94 -1.47
C ASP A 518 2.58 30.19 -0.57
N VAL A 519 2.91 30.00 0.73
CA VAL A 519 3.13 31.07 1.73
C VAL A 519 4.34 31.95 1.39
N SER A 520 4.24 33.25 1.70
CA SER A 520 5.29 34.23 1.42
C SER A 520 6.62 33.90 2.12
N LEU A 521 7.73 34.15 1.42
CA LEU A 521 9.09 33.87 1.92
C LEU A 521 9.37 34.56 3.27
N ARG A 522 8.80 35.75 3.53
CA ARG A 522 8.89 36.44 4.81
C ARG A 522 8.31 35.63 5.98
N LEU A 523 7.17 34.96 5.77
CA LEU A 523 6.52 34.13 6.80
C LEU A 523 7.21 32.77 6.95
N LYS A 524 7.68 32.17 5.85
CA LYS A 524 8.53 30.98 5.89
C LYS A 524 9.81 31.24 6.69
N HIS A 525 10.54 32.31 6.35
CA HIS A 525 11.75 32.73 7.07
C HIS A 525 11.48 32.99 8.56
N LYS A 526 10.37 33.67 8.92
CA LYS A 526 9.98 33.89 10.33
C LYS A 526 9.82 32.59 11.13
N VAL A 527 9.38 31.49 10.53
CA VAL A 527 9.32 30.18 11.20
C VAL A 527 10.71 29.57 11.27
N VAL A 528 11.44 29.51 10.16
CA VAL A 528 12.73 28.81 10.06
C VAL A 528 13.82 29.50 10.89
N THR A 529 13.82 30.82 11.07
CA THR A 529 14.75 31.51 11.97
C THR A 529 14.60 31.13 13.45
N LYS A 530 13.53 30.42 13.84
CA LYS A 530 13.32 29.88 15.19
C LYS A 530 13.98 28.50 15.42
N LEU A 531 14.54 27.90 14.36
CA LEU A 531 15.28 26.63 14.41
C LEU A 531 16.81 26.82 14.38
N ARG A 532 17.29 28.06 14.49
CA ARG A 532 18.70 28.36 14.75
C ARG A 532 19.13 27.75 16.08
N ASP A 533 20.43 27.47 16.18
CA ASP A 533 21.07 26.82 17.33
C ASP A 533 20.55 25.38 17.59
N HIS A 534 19.83 24.80 16.62
CA HIS A 534 19.14 23.51 16.70
C HIS A 534 19.23 22.64 15.42
N TYR A 535 19.74 23.13 14.29
CA TYR A 535 19.86 22.33 13.06
C TYR A 535 20.81 21.15 13.22
N GLY A 536 21.88 21.31 14.00
CA GLY A 536 22.79 20.21 14.34
C GLY A 536 22.07 19.06 15.04
N GLU A 537 21.24 19.36 16.05
CA GLU A 537 20.48 18.32 16.77
C GLU A 537 19.38 17.70 15.88
N LEU A 538 18.66 18.51 15.10
CA LEU A 538 17.64 18.02 14.17
C LEU A 538 18.24 17.07 13.11
N ALA A 539 19.42 17.40 12.58
CA ALA A 539 20.13 16.59 11.58
C ALA A 539 20.52 15.20 12.11
N MET A 540 20.77 15.05 13.41
CA MET A 540 21.07 13.74 14.02
C MET A 540 19.85 12.80 14.05
N SER A 541 18.63 13.34 13.98
CA SER A 541 17.40 12.55 13.89
C SER A 541 17.04 12.23 12.44
N SER A 542 16.52 11.03 12.16
CA SER A 542 16.18 10.62 10.80
C SER A 542 15.04 11.46 10.20
N SER A 543 14.01 11.79 10.98
CA SER A 543 12.92 12.69 10.59
C SER A 543 13.40 14.13 10.41
N GLY A 544 14.08 14.69 11.42
CA GLY A 544 14.57 16.07 11.40
C GLY A 544 15.57 16.33 10.26
N SER A 545 16.30 15.32 9.78
CA SER A 545 17.20 15.46 8.63
C SER A 545 16.48 15.92 7.34
N PHE A 546 15.24 15.48 7.09
CA PHE A 546 14.43 15.95 5.97
C PHE A 546 13.92 17.38 6.19
N THR A 547 13.52 17.70 7.42
CA THR A 547 13.13 19.07 7.81
C THR A 547 14.31 20.04 7.65
N VAL A 548 15.53 19.63 8.00
CA VAL A 548 16.78 20.38 7.78
C VAL A 548 17.07 20.59 6.29
N GLU A 549 16.99 19.54 5.46
CA GLU A 549 17.15 19.67 4.00
C GLU A 549 16.12 20.65 3.41
N LYS A 550 14.88 20.64 3.91
CA LYS A 550 13.81 21.53 3.46
C LYS A 550 14.02 22.98 3.93
N CYS A 551 14.46 23.19 5.17
CA CYS A 551 14.83 24.51 5.70
C CYS A 551 15.97 25.13 4.89
N PHE A 552 16.98 24.34 4.53
CA PHE A 552 18.08 24.77 3.66
C PHE A 552 17.57 25.12 2.25
N SER A 553 16.75 24.25 1.66
CA SER A 553 16.23 24.42 0.30
C SER A 553 15.32 25.64 0.14
N SER A 554 14.50 25.95 1.16
CA SER A 554 13.62 27.12 1.20
C SER A 554 14.25 28.37 1.84
N GLY A 555 15.54 28.32 2.21
CA GLY A 555 16.25 29.40 2.87
C GLY A 555 16.90 30.42 1.92
N ASN A 556 17.13 31.63 2.42
CA ASN A 556 18.04 32.60 1.80
C ASN A 556 19.50 32.27 2.13
N MET A 557 20.48 32.92 1.47
CA MET A 557 21.90 32.58 1.62
C MET A 557 22.38 32.61 3.09
N THR A 558 22.07 33.67 3.83
CA THR A 558 22.43 33.80 5.26
C THR A 558 21.93 32.62 6.11
N LEU A 559 20.75 32.10 5.82
CA LEU A 559 20.19 30.93 6.52
C LEU A 559 20.84 29.63 6.04
N LYS A 560 21.16 29.50 4.75
CA LYS A 560 21.93 28.36 4.22
C LYS A 560 23.31 28.28 4.87
N GLU A 561 23.96 29.42 5.10
CA GLU A 561 25.24 29.51 5.83
C GLU A 561 25.09 29.08 7.28
N THR A 562 24.14 29.64 8.06
CA THR A 562 23.89 29.20 9.45
C THR A 562 23.61 27.69 9.55
N ILE A 563 22.81 27.13 8.64
CA ILE A 563 22.53 25.68 8.62
C ILE A 563 23.80 24.88 8.31
N ALA A 564 24.67 25.36 7.41
CA ALA A 564 25.92 24.69 7.09
C ALA A 564 26.95 24.75 8.24
N GLU A 565 27.01 25.87 8.97
CA GLU A 565 27.82 26.05 10.18
C GLU A 565 27.40 25.09 11.31
N GLU A 566 26.10 25.03 11.61
CA GLU A 566 25.56 24.14 12.65
C GLU A 566 25.71 22.64 12.29
N ILE A 567 25.60 22.26 11.01
CA ILE A 567 25.82 20.88 10.56
C ILE A 567 27.30 20.51 10.55
N LEU A 568 28.20 21.44 10.18
CA LEU A 568 29.65 21.23 10.22
C LEU A 568 30.12 20.90 11.64
N ALA A 569 29.55 21.56 12.66
CA ALA A 569 29.87 21.28 14.07
C ALA A 569 29.55 19.84 14.51
N VAL A 570 28.53 19.19 13.90
CA VAL A 570 28.13 17.79 14.21
C VAL A 570 28.58 16.76 13.18
N GLN A 571 29.30 17.17 12.11
CA GLN A 571 29.72 16.29 11.00
C GLN A 571 30.40 14.97 11.46
N PRO A 572 31.30 14.94 12.47
CA PRO A 572 31.96 13.70 12.90
C PRO A 572 31.05 12.67 13.58
N GLU A 573 29.84 13.07 13.99
CA GLU A 573 28.82 12.17 14.54
C GLU A 573 27.74 11.87 13.49
N LEU A 574 27.29 12.90 12.77
CA LEU A 574 26.30 12.79 11.70
C LEU A 574 26.72 11.80 10.61
N SER A 575 28.00 11.79 10.23
CA SER A 575 28.57 10.84 9.26
C SER A 575 28.47 9.35 9.66
N LYS A 576 28.25 9.05 10.95
CA LYS A 576 28.05 7.68 11.47
C LYS A 576 26.59 7.23 11.45
N THR A 577 25.65 8.14 11.17
CA THR A 577 24.22 7.83 11.07
C THR A 577 23.86 7.26 9.69
N LYS A 578 22.70 6.62 9.55
CA LYS A 578 22.25 6.05 8.26
C LYS A 578 21.93 7.11 7.20
N HIS A 579 21.47 8.29 7.63
CA HIS A 579 20.98 9.36 6.75
C HIS A 579 21.98 10.52 6.58
N GLY A 580 22.87 10.73 7.56
CA GLY A 580 23.83 11.84 7.56
C GLY A 580 24.78 11.89 6.36
N PRO A 581 25.36 10.79 5.85
CA PRO A 581 26.18 10.80 4.65
C PRO A 581 25.46 11.34 3.40
N TYR A 582 24.14 11.10 3.30
CA TYR A 582 23.31 11.71 2.24
C TYR A 582 23.11 13.22 2.49
N LEU A 583 22.77 13.64 3.72
CA LEU A 583 22.54 15.05 4.05
C LEU A 583 23.81 15.91 3.86
N LEU A 584 24.96 15.45 4.37
CA LEU A 584 26.26 16.11 4.22
C LEU A 584 26.61 16.32 2.74
N LYS A 585 26.41 15.29 1.90
CA LYS A 585 26.62 15.34 0.44
C LYS A 585 25.60 16.24 -0.27
N LYS A 586 24.34 16.29 0.21
CA LYS A 586 23.27 17.09 -0.39
C LYS A 586 23.46 18.59 -0.17
N LEU A 587 23.90 18.97 1.02
CA LEU A 587 24.20 20.36 1.39
C LEU A 587 25.63 20.80 1.00
N ASP A 588 26.50 19.86 0.65
CA ASP A 588 27.90 20.10 0.23
C ASP A 588 28.75 20.70 1.36
N ILE A 589 28.66 20.09 2.56
CA ILE A 589 29.27 20.59 3.81
C ILE A 589 30.81 20.57 3.74
N ASP A 590 31.42 19.57 3.11
CA ASP A 590 32.88 19.56 2.85
C ASP A 590 33.29 20.68 1.87
N GLY A 591 32.40 21.03 0.92
CA GLY A 591 32.56 22.18 0.03
C GLY A 591 32.50 23.51 0.79
N PHE A 592 31.56 23.64 1.74
CA PHE A 592 31.45 24.80 2.63
C PHE A 592 32.70 24.95 3.50
N ALA A 593 33.09 23.89 4.23
CA ALA A 593 34.23 23.91 5.15
C ALA A 593 35.57 24.17 4.44
N SER A 594 35.78 23.62 3.24
CA SER A 594 37.03 23.82 2.49
C SER A 594 37.08 25.14 1.72
N ARG A 595 35.97 25.57 1.11
CA ARG A 595 35.94 26.67 0.13
C ARG A 595 34.61 27.46 0.19
N PRO A 596 34.34 28.21 1.27
CA PRO A 596 33.06 28.90 1.49
C PRO A 596 32.58 29.72 0.28
N GLU A 597 33.47 30.53 -0.30
CA GLU A 597 33.18 31.39 -1.46
C GLU A 597 32.80 30.63 -2.74
N GLN A 598 33.35 29.43 -2.95
CA GLN A 598 32.96 28.60 -4.10
C GLN A 598 31.63 27.91 -3.85
N TRP A 599 31.40 27.44 -2.61
CA TRP A 599 30.12 26.90 -2.18
C TRP A 599 28.99 27.93 -2.29
N LYS A 600 29.22 29.17 -1.82
CA LYS A 600 28.24 30.27 -1.83
C LYS A 600 27.75 30.56 -3.25
N LYS A 601 28.68 30.79 -4.19
CA LYS A 601 28.40 30.96 -5.63
C LYS A 601 27.68 29.75 -6.25
N LYS A 602 28.01 28.53 -5.83
CA LYS A 602 27.35 27.29 -6.26
C LYS A 602 25.91 27.20 -5.75
N GLN A 603 25.60 27.66 -4.54
CA GLN A 603 24.22 27.73 -4.03
C GLN A 603 23.42 28.87 -4.68
N GLU A 604 24.03 30.03 -4.95
CA GLU A 604 23.41 31.14 -5.69
C GLU A 604 23.05 30.74 -7.13
N SER A 605 23.99 30.09 -7.84
CA SER A 605 23.77 29.59 -9.20
C SER A 605 22.61 28.60 -9.28
N LYS A 606 22.50 27.65 -8.34
CA LYS A 606 21.33 26.75 -8.23
C LYS A 606 20.03 27.52 -8.02
N GLU A 607 20.04 28.53 -7.15
CA GLU A 607 18.83 29.29 -6.79
C GLU A 607 18.35 30.16 -7.96
N ASN A 608 19.28 30.74 -8.74
CA ASN A 608 18.94 31.50 -9.94
C ASN A 608 18.44 30.59 -11.06
N ALA A 609 19.12 29.48 -11.35
CA ALA A 609 18.66 28.49 -12.33
C ALA A 609 17.25 27.94 -11.99
N TYR A 610 16.94 27.75 -10.70
CA TYR A 610 15.61 27.35 -10.26
C TYR A 610 14.54 28.45 -10.47
N LYS A 611 14.89 29.72 -10.19
CA LYS A 611 14.00 30.87 -10.45
C LYS A 611 13.74 31.05 -11.96
N GLU A 612 14.77 30.92 -12.77
CA GLU A 612 14.69 31.00 -14.24
C GLU A 612 13.82 29.86 -14.80
N PHE A 613 14.04 28.62 -14.36
CA PHE A 613 13.20 27.48 -14.71
C PHE A 613 11.74 27.69 -14.30
N HIS A 614 11.48 28.16 -13.08
CA HIS A 614 10.11 28.46 -12.63
C HIS A 614 9.48 29.64 -13.39
N ALA A 615 10.25 30.63 -13.83
CA ALA A 615 9.75 31.73 -14.65
C ALA A 615 9.41 31.27 -16.08
N LEU A 616 10.14 30.29 -16.62
CA LEU A 616 9.94 29.74 -17.97
C LEU A 616 8.83 28.68 -18.05
N PHE A 617 8.67 27.85 -17.01
CA PHE A 617 7.79 26.67 -17.04
C PHE A 617 6.72 26.63 -15.93
N GLY A 618 6.78 27.55 -14.95
CA GLY A 618 5.83 27.63 -13.83
C GLY A 618 4.53 28.34 -14.18
N SER A 619 3.87 27.93 -15.26
CA SER A 619 2.59 28.49 -15.71
C SER A 619 1.48 28.21 -14.69
N LYS A 620 0.81 29.27 -14.24
CA LYS A 620 -0.51 29.13 -13.60
C LYS A 620 -1.56 28.91 -14.68
N SER A 621 -2.52 28.04 -14.40
CA SER A 621 -3.81 28.06 -15.09
C SER A 621 -4.63 29.26 -14.58
N GLU A 622 -4.75 30.31 -15.39
CA GLU A 622 -5.86 31.26 -15.24
C GLU A 622 -7.08 30.75 -16.03
N PRO A 623 -8.32 31.15 -15.70
CA PRO A 623 -9.52 30.63 -16.34
C PRO A 623 -9.72 31.14 -17.77
N ASP A 624 -10.32 30.32 -18.64
CA ASP A 624 -10.83 30.77 -19.94
C ASP A 624 -12.02 31.72 -19.75
N GLU A 625 -11.86 32.99 -20.17
CA GLU A 625 -12.99 33.84 -20.56
C GLU A 625 -12.91 34.16 -22.06
N GLN A 626 -13.80 33.55 -22.83
CA GLN A 626 -13.96 33.86 -24.25
C GLN A 626 -14.82 35.10 -24.44
N ASN A 627 -14.26 36.20 -24.97
CA ASN A 627 -14.90 36.81 -26.13
C ASN A 627 -14.03 37.67 -27.05
N ASN A 628 -14.54 37.82 -28.26
CA ASN A 628 -13.91 38.39 -29.44
C ASN A 628 -13.68 39.90 -29.38
N LYS A 629 -12.52 40.35 -29.92
CA LYS A 629 -12.41 41.55 -30.79
C LYS A 629 -11.04 41.63 -31.47
N ALA A 630 -11.02 41.60 -32.80
CA ALA A 630 -9.89 42.05 -33.60
C ALA A 630 -10.10 43.51 -34.03
N PRO A 631 -9.02 44.32 -34.11
CA PRO A 631 -8.83 45.06 -35.37
C PRO A 631 -7.35 45.26 -35.81
N ALA A 632 -7.16 45.12 -37.12
CA ALA A 632 -6.21 45.76 -38.04
C ALA A 632 -4.86 46.40 -37.56
N PHE A 633 -3.77 45.85 -38.11
CA PHE A 633 -2.52 46.49 -38.60
C PHE A 633 -2.28 48.01 -38.39
N ALA A 634 -1.08 48.35 -37.84
CA ALA A 634 -0.34 49.56 -38.24
C ALA A 634 1.21 49.48 -38.05
N LYS A 635 1.94 49.38 -39.18
CA LYS A 635 3.27 49.98 -39.48
C LYS A 635 4.41 49.96 -38.44
N SER A 636 5.43 49.13 -38.70
CA SER A 636 6.81 49.33 -38.21
C SER A 636 7.65 50.22 -39.14
N PRO A 637 8.55 51.09 -38.62
CA PRO A 637 9.42 51.94 -39.45
C PRO A 637 10.67 51.19 -39.95
N LYS A 638 11.08 51.45 -41.20
CA LYS A 638 12.28 50.87 -41.82
C LYS A 638 13.52 51.74 -41.57
N LYS A 639 14.70 51.11 -41.45
CA LYS A 639 15.96 51.67 -41.98
C LYS A 639 16.56 50.70 -43.00
N GLN A 640 17.24 51.25 -44.00
CA GLN A 640 17.69 50.53 -45.19
C GLN A 640 19.16 50.12 -45.07
N LEU A 641 19.55 49.07 -45.80
CA LEU A 641 20.62 49.23 -46.79
C LEU A 641 20.35 48.32 -48.01
N LYS A 642 21.04 48.61 -49.12
CA LYS A 642 20.68 48.13 -50.46
C LYS A 642 21.33 46.79 -50.81
N ARG A 643 20.72 46.06 -51.75
CA ARG A 643 21.30 44.88 -52.42
C ARG A 643 21.14 45.07 -53.93
N HIS A 644 22.22 44.96 -54.70
CA HIS A 644 22.17 44.94 -56.17
C HIS A 644 21.87 43.53 -56.71
N GLU A 645 21.65 43.45 -58.02
CA GLU A 645 20.98 42.33 -58.70
C GLU A 645 21.86 41.08 -58.95
N LYS A 646 21.21 40.03 -59.45
CA LYS A 646 21.84 38.80 -59.95
C LYS A 646 22.05 38.86 -61.48
N VAL A 647 23.28 38.64 -61.92
CA VAL A 647 23.65 37.93 -63.17
C VAL A 647 24.98 37.21 -62.88
N GLY A 648 25.27 35.97 -63.31
CA GLY A 648 24.40 34.96 -63.90
C GLY A 648 25.22 33.82 -64.54
N ARG A 649 24.66 32.60 -64.53
CA ARG A 649 25.02 31.40 -65.32
C ARG A 649 26.35 30.65 -65.05
N ASP A 650 26.26 29.35 -65.35
CA ASP A 650 27.31 28.37 -65.72
C ASP A 650 28.31 27.79 -64.70
N VAL A 651 28.82 26.61 -65.10
CA VAL A 651 29.71 25.64 -64.42
C VAL A 651 29.11 24.99 -63.17
N GLY A 652 28.83 23.68 -63.27
CA GLY A 652 28.29 22.88 -62.16
C GLY A 652 29.25 21.78 -61.68
N ASN A 653 29.32 21.62 -60.36
CA ASN A 653 29.45 20.31 -59.73
C ASN A 653 29.09 20.39 -58.24
N VAL A 654 28.03 19.71 -57.82
CA VAL A 654 27.75 19.39 -56.41
C VAL A 654 27.36 17.93 -56.35
N THR A 655 28.35 17.06 -56.19
CA THR A 655 28.15 15.74 -55.62
C THR A 655 27.63 15.87 -54.19
N THR A 656 26.79 14.94 -53.77
CA THR A 656 26.29 14.85 -52.40
C THR A 656 27.38 14.40 -51.42
N ASN A 657 27.20 14.76 -50.13
CA ASN A 657 28.10 14.49 -48.99
C ASN A 657 29.39 15.35 -49.01
N SER A 658 30.03 15.73 -47.89
CA SER A 658 29.86 15.35 -46.46
C SER A 658 30.40 16.43 -45.48
N VAL A 659 29.84 16.46 -44.25
CA VAL A 659 30.52 16.67 -42.94
C VAL A 659 31.53 17.83 -42.72
N SER A 660 31.23 18.67 -41.72
CA SER A 660 32.16 19.18 -40.67
C SER A 660 31.32 19.91 -39.59
N GLU A 661 31.29 19.52 -38.31
CA GLU A 661 32.35 19.61 -37.28
C GLU A 661 32.77 21.04 -36.87
N PHE A 662 33.01 21.22 -35.56
CA PHE A 662 33.94 22.23 -35.01
C PHE A 662 34.94 21.49 -34.08
N PRO A 663 36.21 21.94 -33.97
CA PRO A 663 37.34 21.03 -33.74
C PRO A 663 37.91 21.02 -32.31
N GLY A 664 38.65 19.94 -31.94
CA GLY A 664 39.09 19.71 -30.55
C GLY A 664 40.34 18.86 -30.26
N LEU A 665 41.27 18.68 -31.22
CA LEU A 665 42.64 18.11 -31.04
C LEU A 665 42.81 16.60 -30.72
N ASN A 666 43.74 15.95 -31.43
CA ASN A 666 44.13 14.54 -31.26
C ASN A 666 45.39 14.35 -30.40
N LYS A 667 45.42 13.25 -29.61
CA LYS A 667 46.56 12.35 -29.26
C LYS A 667 46.08 11.34 -28.21
N SER A 668 46.43 10.05 -28.23
CA SER A 668 47.25 9.27 -29.17
C SER A 668 46.89 7.78 -29.04
N LYS A 669 47.07 6.96 -30.09
CA LYS A 669 46.77 5.52 -30.06
C LYS A 669 47.94 4.68 -30.59
N THR A 670 48.51 3.88 -29.70
CA THR A 670 49.43 2.74 -29.89
C THR A 670 49.26 1.91 -28.61
N GLU A 671 49.19 0.57 -28.64
CA GLU A 671 49.88 -0.36 -29.54
C GLU A 671 48.97 -1.43 -30.20
N LEU A 672 49.52 -2.08 -31.23
CA LEU A 672 49.47 -3.51 -31.62
C LEU A 672 48.24 -4.37 -31.20
N GLY A 673 47.60 -5.17 -32.07
CA GLY A 673 47.84 -5.45 -33.50
C GLY A 673 46.82 -6.44 -34.12
N TYR A 674 46.80 -6.50 -35.46
CA TYR A 674 46.00 -7.43 -36.31
C TYR A 674 46.66 -8.85 -36.38
N PRO A 675 46.11 -9.93 -37.04
CA PRO A 675 45.06 -9.94 -38.08
C PRO A 675 44.06 -11.15 -38.20
N SER A 676 42.97 -10.96 -38.97
CA SER A 676 42.33 -11.95 -39.92
C SER A 676 41.65 -13.25 -39.38
N LYS A 677 40.76 -13.98 -40.08
CA LYS A 677 39.94 -13.83 -41.33
C LYS A 677 38.76 -14.86 -41.26
N GLU A 678 37.50 -14.56 -41.61
CA GLU A 678 36.86 -14.52 -42.95
C GLU A 678 36.58 -15.89 -43.63
N THR A 679 35.29 -16.23 -43.89
CA THR A 679 34.70 -16.91 -45.10
C THR A 679 33.21 -17.28 -44.84
N SER A 680 32.22 -16.83 -45.65
CA SER A 680 31.67 -17.36 -46.94
C SER A 680 30.62 -18.51 -46.81
N ARG A 681 29.56 -18.66 -47.63
CA ARG A 681 28.93 -17.82 -48.71
C ARG A 681 27.48 -18.32 -49.02
N LYS A 682 26.65 -17.54 -49.74
CA LYS A 682 25.30 -17.92 -50.27
C LYS A 682 25.34 -18.78 -51.55
N ARG A 683 24.30 -19.61 -51.78
CA ARG A 683 23.61 -19.98 -53.07
C ARG A 683 22.62 -21.16 -52.85
N SER A 684 21.61 -21.48 -53.67
CA SER A 684 20.67 -20.70 -54.52
C SER A 684 19.70 -21.63 -55.30
N LEU A 685 18.50 -21.12 -55.65
CA LEU A 685 17.59 -21.54 -56.74
C LEU A 685 16.69 -22.79 -56.57
N GLU A 686 15.70 -22.86 -57.48
CA GLU A 686 14.45 -23.65 -57.44
C GLU A 686 14.39 -24.73 -58.55
N GLU A 687 13.19 -25.31 -58.74
CA GLU A 687 12.68 -26.15 -59.85
C GLU A 687 12.83 -27.70 -59.77
N ALA A 688 11.67 -28.35 -59.53
CA ALA A 688 11.30 -29.68 -60.04
C ALA A 688 9.76 -29.76 -60.13
N PHE A 689 9.21 -30.54 -61.07
CA PHE A 689 7.83 -30.35 -61.57
C PHE A 689 6.93 -31.60 -61.50
N MET A 690 5.64 -31.37 -61.19
CA MET A 690 4.43 -32.11 -61.64
C MET A 690 3.90 -33.41 -61.01
N ARG A 691 2.55 -33.37 -60.83
CA ARG A 691 1.52 -34.44 -60.88
C ARG A 691 1.47 -35.55 -59.83
N ASN A 692 0.40 -35.52 -59.02
CA ASN A 692 -0.83 -36.24 -59.40
C ASN A 692 -2.09 -35.67 -58.72
N GLU A 693 -3.27 -35.97 -59.27
CA GLU A 693 -4.56 -35.47 -58.76
C GLU A 693 -5.23 -36.43 -57.76
N THR A 694 -5.95 -35.88 -56.78
CA THR A 694 -7.38 -36.16 -56.53
C THR A 694 -7.93 -35.23 -55.44
N GLY A 695 -9.19 -34.82 -55.54
CA GLY A 695 -9.69 -33.62 -54.86
C GLY A 695 -10.10 -33.79 -53.39
N LYS A 696 -9.90 -32.72 -52.61
CA LYS A 696 -10.70 -32.36 -51.42
C LYS A 696 -10.72 -30.83 -51.26
N ARG A 697 -11.68 -30.33 -50.48
CA ARG A 697 -12.07 -28.90 -50.40
C ARG A 697 -10.91 -27.99 -49.98
N LYS A 698 -10.80 -26.79 -50.58
CA LYS A 698 -9.96 -25.70 -50.06
C LYS A 698 -10.44 -25.30 -48.65
N SER A 699 -9.49 -24.85 -47.82
CA SER A 699 -9.72 -24.38 -46.46
C SER A 699 -9.74 -22.85 -46.36
N VAL A 700 -10.53 -22.32 -45.42
CA VAL A 700 -10.72 -20.88 -45.10
C VAL A 700 -9.42 -20.06 -45.01
N ALA A 701 -8.29 -20.70 -44.71
CA ALA A 701 -6.97 -20.07 -44.65
C ALA A 701 -6.51 -19.35 -45.95
N THR A 702 -7.00 -19.74 -47.14
CA THR A 702 -6.64 -19.02 -48.38
C THR A 702 -7.26 -17.63 -48.45
N ASP A 703 -8.49 -17.49 -47.95
CA ASP A 703 -9.30 -16.31 -48.20
C ASP A 703 -8.92 -15.15 -47.25
N LEU A 704 -8.30 -15.52 -46.11
CA LEU A 704 -7.65 -14.59 -45.17
C LEU A 704 -6.36 -13.97 -45.74
N ALA A 705 -5.64 -14.67 -46.62
CA ALA A 705 -4.39 -14.15 -47.20
C ALA A 705 -4.65 -13.00 -48.19
N ASP A 706 -5.65 -13.15 -49.06
CA ASP A 706 -6.00 -12.13 -50.05
C ASP A 706 -6.68 -10.89 -49.41
N LEU A 707 -7.33 -11.03 -48.24
CA LEU A 707 -7.84 -9.86 -47.50
C LEU A 707 -6.74 -9.02 -46.85
N ALA A 708 -5.63 -9.64 -46.41
CA ALA A 708 -4.53 -8.94 -45.75
C ALA A 708 -3.78 -7.94 -46.66
N ALA A 709 -3.99 -8.02 -47.98
CA ALA A 709 -3.39 -7.13 -48.98
C ALA A 709 -4.18 -5.81 -49.22
N LYS A 710 -5.37 -5.64 -48.64
CA LYS A 710 -6.20 -4.43 -48.82
C LYS A 710 -5.91 -3.38 -47.74
N SER A 711 -5.62 -2.13 -48.14
CA SER A 711 -5.28 -1.03 -47.23
C SER A 711 -6.44 -0.41 -46.45
N SER A 712 -7.69 -0.78 -46.76
CA SER A 712 -8.91 -0.39 -46.03
C SER A 712 -10.08 -1.29 -46.41
N LEU A 713 -10.91 -1.69 -45.44
CA LEU A 713 -12.13 -2.49 -45.65
C LEU A 713 -13.39 -1.66 -45.37
N SER A 714 -14.48 -2.00 -46.04
CA SER A 714 -15.79 -1.34 -45.87
C SER A 714 -16.61 -1.93 -44.71
N ALA A 715 -17.56 -1.15 -44.17
CA ALA A 715 -18.43 -1.59 -43.09
C ALA A 715 -19.36 -2.76 -43.49
N GLU A 716 -19.68 -2.89 -44.78
CA GLU A 716 -20.55 -3.95 -45.31
C GLU A 716 -19.79 -5.28 -45.47
N GLU A 717 -18.49 -5.25 -45.81
CA GLU A 717 -17.60 -6.43 -45.74
C GLU A 717 -17.50 -6.96 -44.30
N ILE A 718 -17.40 -6.06 -43.30
CA ILE A 718 -17.33 -6.43 -41.88
C ILE A 718 -18.64 -7.11 -41.40
N GLN A 719 -19.82 -6.68 -41.88
CA GLN A 719 -21.10 -7.29 -41.49
C GLN A 719 -21.33 -8.70 -42.04
N GLN A 720 -20.58 -9.15 -43.06
CA GLN A 720 -20.71 -10.54 -43.54
C GLN A 720 -19.93 -11.55 -42.68
N LEU A 721 -18.87 -11.12 -41.99
CA LEU A 721 -18.03 -11.99 -41.15
C LEU A 721 -18.73 -12.55 -39.91
N PHE A 722 -19.89 -12.00 -39.51
CA PHE A 722 -20.56 -12.31 -38.23
C PHE A 722 -21.96 -12.93 -38.37
N LYS A 723 -22.31 -13.51 -39.53
CA LYS A 723 -23.58 -14.26 -39.69
C LYS A 723 -23.37 -15.77 -39.45
N PRO A 724 -23.91 -16.36 -38.36
CA PRO A 724 -23.71 -17.78 -38.05
C PRO A 724 -24.50 -18.70 -38.99
N SER A 725 -23.85 -19.76 -39.47
CA SER A 725 -24.50 -20.81 -40.27
C SER A 725 -25.30 -21.76 -39.38
N MET A 726 -26.62 -21.81 -39.56
CA MET A 726 -27.48 -22.80 -38.89
C MET A 726 -27.26 -24.20 -39.46
N THR A 727 -26.86 -25.15 -38.61
CA THR A 727 -27.00 -26.59 -38.84
C THR A 727 -27.67 -27.24 -37.65
N ASN A 728 -28.82 -27.88 -37.88
CA ASN A 728 -29.53 -28.63 -36.85
C ASN A 728 -28.70 -29.82 -36.37
N ASP A 729 -28.68 -30.07 -35.06
CA ASP A 729 -29.08 -31.38 -34.55
C ASP A 729 -29.64 -31.26 -33.12
N ASN A 730 -30.84 -31.77 -32.90
CA ASN A 730 -31.59 -31.52 -31.67
C ASN A 730 -32.53 -32.70 -31.34
N LYS A 731 -32.07 -33.65 -30.51
CA LYS A 731 -32.90 -34.71 -29.88
C LYS A 731 -32.13 -35.53 -28.84
N ARG A 732 -32.80 -35.80 -27.69
CA ARG A 732 -32.35 -36.57 -26.50
C ARG A 732 -31.20 -35.88 -25.75
N TYR A 733 -31.29 -35.59 -24.45
CA TYR A 733 -32.00 -36.31 -23.39
C TYR A 733 -32.92 -35.43 -22.53
N ASP A 734 -34.03 -36.02 -22.09
CA ASP A 734 -34.94 -35.48 -21.08
C ASP A 734 -34.58 -35.97 -19.65
N ASN A 735 -35.03 -35.21 -18.66
CA ASN A 735 -35.23 -35.60 -17.26
C ASN A 735 -34.02 -36.11 -16.43
N ALA A 736 -33.27 -35.16 -15.87
CA ALA A 736 -32.65 -35.32 -14.55
C ALA A 736 -32.86 -34.03 -13.72
N LYS A 737 -33.66 -34.09 -12.64
CA LYS A 737 -33.92 -32.94 -11.77
C LYS A 737 -32.75 -32.74 -10.79
N LEU A 738 -31.98 -31.66 -10.93
CA LEU A 738 -31.13 -31.20 -9.82
C LEU A 738 -32.02 -30.58 -8.72
N PRO A 739 -31.74 -30.81 -7.42
CA PRO A 739 -32.56 -30.26 -6.35
C PRO A 739 -32.33 -28.75 -6.16
N LEU A 740 -33.39 -27.95 -6.30
CA LEU A 740 -33.39 -26.56 -5.86
C LEU A 740 -33.12 -26.47 -4.35
N LEU A 741 -32.15 -25.64 -3.96
CA LEU A 741 -31.89 -25.29 -2.56
C LEU A 741 -33.16 -24.69 -1.95
N LYS A 742 -33.74 -25.39 -0.98
CA LYS A 742 -34.93 -24.91 -0.28
C LYS A 742 -34.57 -23.74 0.63
N LYS A 743 -35.37 -22.68 0.56
CA LYS A 743 -35.40 -21.59 1.55
C LYS A 743 -35.41 -22.16 2.97
N GLN A 744 -34.37 -21.89 3.75
CA GLN A 744 -34.51 -21.74 5.18
C GLN A 744 -34.40 -20.25 5.49
N LYS A 745 -35.19 -19.79 6.46
CA LYS A 745 -35.18 -18.40 6.89
C LYS A 745 -33.92 -18.14 7.71
N TRP A 746 -33.32 -16.99 7.45
CA TRP A 746 -32.61 -16.22 8.46
C TRP A 746 -33.65 -15.30 9.12
#